data_AF-A0A7J2RHD4-F1
#
_entry.id   AF-A0A7J2RHD4-F1
#
_cell.length_a   1.000
_cell.length_b   1.000
_cell.length_c   1.000
_cell.angle_alpha   90.00
_cell.angle_beta   90.00
_cell.angle_gamma   90.00
#
_symmetry.space_group_name_H-M   'P 1'
#
loop_
_entity.id
_entity.type
_entity.pdbx_description
1 polymer ?
#
loop_
_entity_poly.entity_id
_entity_poly.type
_entity_poly.pdbx_seq_one_letter_code
_entity_poly.pdbx_strand_id
1 'polypeptide(L)'
;KKYLGINASEFYKATPDIINDLKRCCDGQIEFSKELINVNKTTEREHFKFIRYKPITTDLVLVYVDDFIEKKQLEQKVKESEERYRLISENTSNLISILNDKFEYDFINEQAFMNILGYTSKDISGKNCLDLVHPDDLKKNMKILKKSFKSGEEIGEIRLKHKDGYYIWVEIKGKPFKDYDGKVKILTISRDITEKKQAEHKLKELSRVINIAGRQRMLTQKMCKEAFIIAFFRSNEKKNIEQLKSTRHLFETSHHGLRYGESSLGLPETNNFDAIKQWQKIDAFWQKFRNLIIAIENVNHSKNVINEIIEQNISLLKEINFLVEIFEQEGKGGSFLESEEIYRLISENANDLITILNENLEIEYINESSHLDIIGYSKKDLMGKSIQKFLHPTEVDELIDHLKKASKIRGGIREGRIRNKDGGWIWFDIRFKMFIDYYGNHKFLIFSRDITERKQSDQKLQESEELYKALVRTSPDAIIVSDLKGIIIEISQRAVELSGFKSIEDIIGKSAFDFIAPEDHEKAAKNFQKTFKNGILENVEYKFLKKDGGYYIGELNTSLIKDIYRKPKSFITTIRDITERKKIEQKLKESEKKYRHLFETSPMAISLINPNGVIVDCNSNAERIFGYKKSELIGSRLLKISAIPKKNIPLILKKFKYLFQDKISEPLEIQLYTKEKESIWVHLHGSLVKLNGDTFIQFIVQDITDRKVAEQKLIKSEKEMSIILENIPELIVFQDLDYNIIRANKVAGDSVSTPPEELVGRKCFNVWYNKNLSCKNCPLDNTKKTKQSTVGEKKGLSGNIYKIGTYPVFDGFNNMTGIIEVAQDITEQRFAEQKLKESEEKFRLITSSATDAIIMISELGKISYWNKSAEKIFNYSEKEIIGKDMHLTIM
;
A
#
# COMPACT_ATOMS: atom_id res chain seq x y z
N LYS A 1 27.24 28.75 -4.86
CA LYS A 1 27.90 30.08 -4.95
C LYS A 1 27.27 31.13 -4.02
N LYS A 2 25.96 31.43 -4.08
CA LYS A 2 25.26 32.51 -3.32
C LYS A 2 25.43 32.52 -1.77
N TYR A 3 26.00 31.47 -1.18
CA TYR A 3 26.19 31.30 0.27
C TYR A 3 27.65 31.02 0.68
N LEU A 4 28.61 31.13 -0.25
CA LEU A 4 30.04 31.02 0.10
C LEU A 4 30.51 32.31 0.78
N GLY A 5 31.12 32.19 1.97
CA GLY A 5 31.64 33.32 2.74
C GLY A 5 30.69 33.88 3.81
N ILE A 6 29.45 33.40 3.90
CA ILE A 6 28.52 33.75 4.99
C ILE A 6 28.89 32.92 6.23
N ASN A 7 28.89 33.53 7.41
CA ASN A 7 29.17 32.82 8.66
C ASN A 7 28.00 31.89 9.03
N ALA A 8 28.28 30.70 9.55
CA ALA A 8 27.25 29.77 10.01
C ALA A 8 26.34 30.37 11.10
N SER A 9 26.89 31.23 11.97
CA SER A 9 26.11 31.96 12.98
C SER A 9 25.14 33.00 12.42
N GLU A 10 25.41 33.50 11.21
CA GLU A 10 24.58 34.46 10.48
C GLU A 10 23.56 33.75 9.59
N PHE A 11 23.98 32.70 8.89
CA PHE A 11 23.12 31.88 8.04
C PHE A 11 22.07 31.10 8.85
N TYR A 12 22.45 30.51 9.99
CA TYR A 12 21.55 29.78 10.89
C TYR A 12 21.02 30.64 12.03
N LYS A 13 21.04 31.98 11.92
CA LYS A 13 20.57 32.92 12.95
C LYS A 13 19.11 32.69 13.40
N ALA A 14 18.29 32.09 12.55
CA ALA A 14 16.90 31.72 12.83
C ALA A 14 16.71 30.29 13.40
N THR A 15 17.79 29.51 13.57
CA THR A 15 17.80 28.13 14.07
C THR A 15 19.00 27.91 15.00
N PRO A 16 18.94 28.39 16.26
CA PRO A 16 20.07 28.37 17.20
C PRO A 16 20.62 26.96 17.48
N ASP A 17 19.77 25.94 17.43
CA ASP A 17 20.15 24.54 17.66
C ASP A 17 21.25 24.06 16.70
N ILE A 18 21.19 24.46 15.42
CA ILE A 18 22.21 24.09 14.43
C ILE A 18 23.55 24.76 14.76
N ILE A 19 23.54 25.98 15.29
CA ILE A 19 24.75 26.69 15.75
C ILE A 19 25.34 25.97 16.98
N ASN A 20 24.49 25.52 17.91
CA ASN A 20 24.91 24.78 19.10
C ASN A 20 25.43 23.37 18.76
N ASP A 21 24.79 22.67 17.82
CA ASP A 21 25.25 21.35 17.34
C ASP A 21 26.59 21.46 16.60
N LEU A 22 26.77 22.50 15.77
CA LEU A 22 28.05 22.79 15.10
C LEU A 22 29.16 23.11 16.12
N LYS A 23 28.90 23.97 17.11
CA LYS A 23 29.84 24.25 18.20
C LYS A 23 30.22 23.00 18.97
N ARG A 24 29.24 22.20 19.42
CA ARG A 24 29.46 20.92 20.11
C ARG A 24 30.37 19.97 19.32
N CYS A 25 30.25 19.98 17.99
CA CYS A 25 31.08 19.18 17.09
C CYS A 25 32.51 19.73 16.97
N CYS A 26 32.69 21.04 16.79
CA CYS A 26 34.02 21.69 16.77
C CYS A 26 34.74 21.60 18.13
N ASP A 27 34.11 22.12 19.17
CA ASP A 27 34.71 22.39 20.48
C ASP A 27 35.05 21.08 21.23
N GLY A 28 34.25 20.02 21.03
CA GLY A 28 34.51 18.70 21.62
C GLY A 28 35.28 17.72 20.72
N GLN A 29 35.40 18.01 19.41
CA GLN A 29 35.86 17.06 18.38
C GLN A 29 35.14 15.69 18.38
N ILE A 30 33.84 15.67 18.71
CA ILE A 30 33.02 14.44 18.78
C ILE A 30 32.13 14.32 17.52
N GLU A 31 32.20 13.18 16.82
CA GLU A 31 31.19 12.81 15.82
C GLU A 31 29.89 12.39 16.53
N PHE A 32 28.76 13.02 16.18
CA PHE A 32 27.45 12.64 16.73
C PHE A 32 26.33 12.81 15.70
N SER A 33 25.23 12.10 15.92
CA SER A 33 24.00 12.18 15.12
C SER A 33 22.81 12.65 15.95
N LYS A 34 21.89 13.34 15.29
CA LYS A 34 20.67 13.92 15.88
C LYS A 34 19.51 13.79 14.89
N GLU A 35 18.35 13.34 15.36
CA GLU A 35 17.12 13.44 14.59
C GLU A 35 16.59 14.88 14.65
N LEU A 36 16.29 15.46 13.51
CA LEU A 36 15.82 16.84 13.37
C LEU A 36 14.50 16.85 12.59
N ILE A 37 13.39 17.09 13.32
CA ILE A 37 12.06 17.29 12.74
C ILE A 37 11.99 18.73 12.25
N ASN A 38 11.76 18.92 10.95
CA ASN A 38 11.65 20.24 10.33
C ASN A 38 10.31 20.37 9.61
N VAL A 39 9.37 21.10 10.21
CA VAL A 39 8.07 21.42 9.61
C VAL A 39 8.30 22.36 8.42
N ASN A 40 7.99 21.91 7.22
CA ASN A 40 8.09 22.73 6.03
C ASN A 40 7.01 23.83 6.07
N LYS A 41 7.41 25.07 6.37
CA LYS A 41 6.52 26.25 6.52
C LYS A 41 5.68 26.60 5.27
N THR A 42 5.84 25.90 4.16
CA THR A 42 5.10 26.12 2.90
C THR A 42 4.19 24.94 2.51
N THR A 43 4.24 23.83 3.26
CA THR A 43 3.44 22.60 3.01
C THR A 43 2.94 21.90 4.29
N GLU A 44 3.30 22.40 5.48
CA GLU A 44 2.97 21.87 6.83
C GLU A 44 3.42 20.43 7.11
N ARG A 45 4.07 19.75 6.15
CA ARG A 45 4.61 18.40 6.31
C ARG A 45 5.90 18.41 7.14
N GLU A 46 5.98 17.49 8.11
CA GLU A 46 7.18 17.23 8.89
C GLU A 46 8.23 16.47 8.08
N HIS A 47 9.43 17.03 7.97
CA HIS A 47 10.60 16.32 7.42
C HIS A 47 11.49 15.80 8.55
N PHE A 48 11.52 14.49 8.74
CA PHE A 48 12.42 13.80 9.68
C PHE A 48 13.81 13.62 9.06
N LYS A 49 14.75 14.50 9.40
CA LYS A 49 16.12 14.46 8.87
C LYS A 49 17.06 13.84 9.90
N PHE A 50 17.79 12.79 9.51
CA PHE A 50 18.87 12.26 10.33
C PHE A 50 20.14 13.03 10.00
N ILE A 51 20.57 13.91 10.91
CA ILE A 51 21.73 14.77 10.67
C ILE A 51 22.91 14.26 11.49
N ARG A 52 24.02 13.98 10.81
CA ARG A 52 25.28 13.56 11.42
C ARG A 52 26.35 14.63 11.26
N TYR A 53 26.84 15.13 12.39
CA TYR A 53 27.90 16.11 12.49
C TYR A 53 29.22 15.36 12.76
N LYS A 54 30.22 15.54 11.89
CA LYS A 54 31.55 14.94 12.01
C LYS A 54 32.63 16.03 11.87
N PRO A 55 33.54 16.22 12.83
CA PRO A 55 34.60 17.22 12.70
C PRO A 55 35.66 16.76 11.69
N ILE A 56 36.15 17.68 10.86
CA ILE A 56 37.31 17.49 9.98
C ILE A 56 38.52 18.25 10.53
N THR A 57 38.30 19.50 10.99
CA THR A 57 39.26 20.36 11.69
C THR A 57 38.53 21.17 12.76
N THR A 58 39.25 21.94 13.57
CA THR A 58 38.69 22.84 14.61
C THR A 58 37.69 23.87 14.07
N ASP A 59 37.77 24.19 12.79
CA ASP A 59 36.98 25.20 12.06
C ASP A 59 36.04 24.60 11.00
N LEU A 60 36.01 23.27 10.84
CA LEU A 60 35.27 22.61 9.76
C LEU A 60 34.55 21.34 10.24
N VAL A 61 33.21 21.38 10.17
CA VAL A 61 32.33 20.24 10.41
C VAL A 61 31.73 19.76 9.09
N LEU A 62 31.77 18.46 8.86
CA LEU A 62 31.01 17.78 7.82
C LEU A 62 29.62 17.45 8.37
N VAL A 63 28.59 17.83 7.62
CA VAL A 63 27.19 17.61 7.98
C VAL A 63 26.57 16.70 6.94
N TYR A 64 26.40 15.42 7.27
CA TYR A 64 25.58 14.50 6.49
C TYR A 64 24.12 14.72 6.86
N VAL A 65 23.24 14.77 5.86
CA VAL A 65 21.80 14.88 6.04
C VAL A 65 21.17 13.71 5.29
N ASP A 66 20.96 12.61 6.02
CA ASP A 66 20.31 11.42 5.48
C ASP A 66 18.79 11.60 5.54
N ASP A 67 18.16 11.60 4.36
CA ASP A 67 16.71 11.66 4.22
C ASP A 67 16.11 10.25 4.38
N PHE A 68 16.04 9.79 5.64
CA PHE A 68 15.50 8.48 5.99
C PHE A 68 13.96 8.42 5.93
N ILE A 69 13.30 9.53 5.53
CA ILE A 69 11.84 9.63 5.40
C ILE A 69 11.32 8.52 4.49
N GLU A 70 11.97 8.25 3.36
CA GLU A 70 11.41 7.34 2.36
C GLU A 70 11.31 5.88 2.85
N LYS A 71 12.27 5.40 3.67
CA LYS A 71 12.17 4.06 4.29
C LYS A 71 11.10 4.03 5.39
N LYS A 72 11.12 4.96 6.36
CA LYS A 72 10.08 5.01 7.41
C LYS A 72 8.67 5.24 6.83
N GLN A 73 8.52 6.02 5.76
CA GLN A 73 7.24 6.19 5.07
C GLN A 73 6.77 4.93 4.34
N LEU A 74 7.68 4.14 3.75
CA LEU A 74 7.30 2.85 3.16
C LEU A 74 6.89 1.85 4.25
N GLU A 75 7.65 1.76 5.34
CA GLU A 75 7.33 0.89 6.48
C GLU A 75 6.02 1.29 7.17
N GLN A 76 5.78 2.60 7.37
CA GLN A 76 4.53 3.14 7.89
C GLN A 76 3.36 2.93 6.93
N LYS A 77 3.56 3.08 5.61
CA LYS A 77 2.51 2.77 4.61
C LYS A 77 2.17 1.29 4.54
N VAL A 78 3.15 0.40 4.70
CA VAL A 78 2.91 -1.05 4.85
C VAL A 78 2.03 -1.26 6.07
N LYS A 79 2.43 -0.75 7.24
CA LYS A 79 1.65 -0.88 8.47
C LYS A 79 0.23 -0.33 8.34
N GLU A 80 0.05 0.86 7.77
CA GLU A 80 -1.27 1.45 7.53
C GLU A 80 -2.11 0.65 6.52
N SER A 81 -1.50 0.05 5.50
CA SER A 81 -2.18 -0.86 4.56
C SER A 81 -2.63 -2.15 5.25
N GLU A 82 -1.77 -2.75 6.08
CA GLU A 82 -2.06 -3.97 6.84
C GLU A 82 -3.14 -3.72 7.91
N GLU A 83 -3.11 -2.55 8.56
CA GLU A 83 -4.07 -2.15 9.60
C GLU A 83 -5.44 -1.81 9.00
N ARG A 84 -5.49 -1.12 7.85
CA ARG A 84 -6.74 -0.95 7.07
C ARG A 84 -7.30 -2.28 6.58
N TYR A 85 -6.46 -3.18 6.05
CA TYR A 85 -6.87 -4.52 5.63
C TYR A 85 -7.47 -5.32 6.80
N ARG A 86 -6.83 -5.32 7.97
CA ARG A 86 -7.36 -5.94 9.19
C ARG A 86 -8.72 -5.35 9.57
N LEU A 87 -8.84 -4.02 9.62
CA LEU A 87 -10.11 -3.35 9.95
C LEU A 87 -11.23 -3.68 8.95
N ILE A 88 -10.93 -3.87 7.67
CA ILE A 88 -11.92 -4.30 6.67
C ILE A 88 -12.29 -5.77 6.92
N SER A 89 -11.32 -6.69 6.92
CA SER A 89 -11.58 -8.12 6.96
C SER A 89 -12.25 -8.58 8.27
N GLU A 90 -11.80 -8.09 9.41
CA GLU A 90 -12.35 -8.45 10.75
C GLU A 90 -13.77 -7.92 11.00
N ASN A 91 -14.23 -6.91 10.26
CA ASN A 91 -15.54 -6.30 10.46
C ASN A 91 -16.59 -6.64 9.38
N THR A 92 -16.23 -7.46 8.38
CA THR A 92 -17.24 -8.06 7.48
C THR A 92 -18.09 -9.09 8.20
N SER A 93 -19.34 -9.30 7.77
CA SER A 93 -20.20 -10.35 8.36
C SER A 93 -19.94 -11.77 7.82
N ASN A 94 -18.91 -11.95 6.99
CA ASN A 94 -18.62 -13.18 6.27
C ASN A 94 -17.31 -13.81 6.74
N LEU A 95 -17.20 -15.13 6.64
CA LEU A 95 -15.96 -15.87 6.86
C LEU A 95 -15.03 -15.66 5.65
N ILE A 96 -13.99 -14.84 5.80
CA ILE A 96 -12.95 -14.59 4.79
C ILE A 96 -11.73 -15.42 5.15
N SER A 97 -11.27 -16.26 4.23
CA SER A 97 -10.03 -17.01 4.42
C SER A 97 -9.23 -17.19 3.15
N ILE A 98 -7.91 -17.33 3.31
CA ILE A 98 -6.98 -17.64 2.21
C ILE A 98 -6.48 -19.07 2.42
N LEU A 99 -6.62 -19.89 1.37
CA LEU A 99 -6.14 -21.27 1.31
C LEU A 99 -4.91 -21.39 0.40
N ASN A 100 -3.93 -22.19 0.80
CA ASN A 100 -2.76 -22.50 -0.03
C ASN A 100 -3.04 -23.60 -1.07
N ASP A 101 -2.00 -24.00 -1.81
CA ASP A 101 -2.05 -24.99 -2.90
C ASP A 101 -2.41 -26.41 -2.44
N LYS A 102 -2.39 -26.69 -1.13
CA LYS A 102 -2.86 -27.95 -0.53
C LYS A 102 -4.23 -27.83 0.16
N PHE A 103 -4.90 -26.69 0.04
CA PHE A 103 -6.13 -26.35 0.78
C PHE A 103 -5.94 -26.13 2.30
N GLU A 104 -4.73 -25.83 2.78
CA GLU A 104 -4.49 -25.47 4.18
C GLU A 104 -4.75 -23.96 4.42
N TYR A 105 -5.21 -23.57 5.61
CA TYR A 105 -5.50 -22.15 5.95
C TYR A 105 -4.24 -21.31 6.21
N ASP A 106 -3.95 -20.37 5.31
CA ASP A 106 -2.89 -19.35 5.45
C ASP A 106 -3.37 -18.09 6.21
N PHE A 107 -4.65 -17.73 6.06
CA PHE A 107 -5.29 -16.59 6.74
C PHE A 107 -6.78 -16.88 7.00
N ILE A 108 -7.30 -16.35 8.11
CA ILE A 108 -8.74 -16.22 8.40
C ILE A 108 -9.00 -14.84 9.04
N ASN A 109 -10.20 -14.27 8.87
CA ASN A 109 -10.65 -13.15 9.72
C ASN A 109 -11.14 -13.69 11.08
N GLU A 110 -10.36 -13.46 12.12
CA GLU A 110 -10.48 -14.16 13.40
C GLU A 110 -11.80 -13.87 14.12
N GLN A 111 -12.33 -12.66 14.04
CA GLN A 111 -13.58 -12.28 14.70
C GLN A 111 -14.81 -12.96 14.06
N ALA A 112 -14.85 -13.09 12.73
CA ALA A 112 -15.95 -13.79 12.06
C ALA A 112 -15.87 -15.30 12.27
N PHE A 113 -14.66 -15.88 12.21
CA PHE A 113 -14.46 -17.31 12.51
C PHE A 113 -14.75 -17.65 13.98
N MET A 114 -14.49 -16.74 14.92
CA MET A 114 -14.89 -16.89 16.31
C MET A 114 -16.41 -16.77 16.50
N ASN A 115 -17.05 -15.77 15.88
CA ASN A 115 -18.48 -15.52 16.02
C ASN A 115 -19.36 -16.59 15.37
N ILE A 116 -18.94 -17.15 14.24
CA ILE A 116 -19.74 -18.09 13.44
C ILE A 116 -19.29 -19.54 13.66
N LEU A 117 -17.98 -19.83 13.73
CA LEU A 117 -17.46 -21.21 13.82
C LEU A 117 -16.80 -21.54 15.18
N GLY A 118 -16.68 -20.58 16.10
CA GLY A 118 -16.08 -20.76 17.42
C GLY A 118 -14.55 -20.85 17.45
N TYR A 119 -13.86 -20.70 16.30
CA TYR A 119 -12.41 -20.92 16.18
C TYR A 119 -11.59 -19.64 16.17
N THR A 120 -10.42 -19.70 16.81
CA THR A 120 -9.34 -18.71 16.68
C THR A 120 -8.46 -19.00 15.47
N SER A 121 -7.68 -18.01 15.04
CA SER A 121 -6.62 -18.17 14.03
C SER A 121 -5.61 -19.25 14.44
N LYS A 122 -5.31 -19.36 15.74
CA LYS A 122 -4.47 -20.41 16.34
C LYS A 122 -5.08 -21.81 16.29
N ASP A 123 -6.41 -21.94 16.27
CA ASP A 123 -7.07 -23.25 16.17
C ASP A 123 -7.05 -23.80 14.74
N ILE A 124 -6.99 -22.94 13.72
CA ILE A 124 -7.24 -23.29 12.31
C ILE A 124 -6.02 -23.16 11.40
N SER A 125 -5.10 -22.22 11.65
CA SER A 125 -3.95 -21.97 10.75
C SER A 125 -3.14 -23.25 10.48
N GLY A 126 -2.89 -23.52 9.20
CA GLY A 126 -2.20 -24.73 8.73
C GLY A 126 -3.03 -26.03 8.70
N LYS A 127 -4.28 -26.05 9.20
CA LYS A 127 -5.20 -27.20 9.01
C LYS A 127 -5.83 -27.18 7.63
N ASN A 128 -6.33 -28.33 7.16
CA ASN A 128 -6.96 -28.42 5.85
C ASN A 128 -8.41 -27.93 5.92
N CYS A 129 -8.88 -27.19 4.92
CA CYS A 129 -10.28 -26.73 4.89
C CYS A 129 -11.27 -27.90 4.78
N LEU A 130 -10.85 -29.05 4.26
CA LEU A 130 -11.66 -30.26 4.21
C LEU A 130 -11.92 -30.87 5.61
N ASP A 131 -11.06 -30.62 6.61
CA ASP A 131 -11.22 -31.15 7.98
C ASP A 131 -12.46 -30.56 8.69
N LEU A 132 -12.92 -29.39 8.25
CA LEU A 132 -14.10 -28.70 8.75
C LEU A 132 -15.37 -29.03 7.95
N VAL A 133 -15.29 -29.76 6.85
CA VAL A 133 -16.43 -29.97 5.92
C VAL A 133 -17.19 -31.24 6.28
N HIS A 134 -18.53 -31.18 6.27
CA HIS A 134 -19.36 -32.34 6.57
C HIS A 134 -19.05 -33.54 5.63
N PRO A 135 -18.96 -34.79 6.13
CA PRO A 135 -18.54 -35.96 5.35
C PRO A 135 -19.23 -36.14 3.99
N ASP A 136 -20.57 -36.04 3.91
CA ASP A 136 -21.31 -36.14 2.64
C ASP A 136 -20.90 -35.05 1.64
N ASP A 137 -20.63 -33.84 2.14
CA ASP A 137 -20.34 -32.65 1.34
C ASP A 137 -18.89 -32.66 0.83
N LEU A 138 -17.98 -33.47 1.39
CA LEU A 138 -16.58 -33.58 0.94
C LEU A 138 -16.46 -33.86 -0.56
N LYS A 139 -17.26 -34.81 -1.10
CA LYS A 139 -17.26 -35.15 -2.53
C LYS A 139 -17.79 -34.02 -3.42
N LYS A 140 -18.64 -33.15 -2.88
CA LYS A 140 -19.17 -31.94 -3.55
C LYS A 140 -18.13 -30.83 -3.48
N ASN A 141 -17.58 -30.54 -2.30
CA ASN A 141 -16.59 -29.50 -2.08
C ASN A 141 -15.29 -29.76 -2.85
N MET A 142 -14.78 -31.00 -2.86
CA MET A 142 -13.63 -31.36 -3.70
C MET A 142 -13.86 -31.14 -5.20
N LYS A 143 -15.10 -31.22 -5.69
CA LYS A 143 -15.43 -30.88 -7.09
C LYS A 143 -15.45 -29.37 -7.29
N ILE A 144 -16.06 -28.61 -6.37
CA ILE A 144 -16.08 -27.13 -6.38
C ILE A 144 -14.64 -26.61 -6.36
N LEU A 145 -13.85 -26.94 -5.33
CA LEU A 145 -12.45 -26.52 -5.17
C LEU A 145 -11.57 -26.86 -6.38
N LYS A 146 -11.70 -28.08 -6.95
CA LYS A 146 -10.94 -28.48 -8.16
C LYS A 146 -11.39 -27.78 -9.43
N LYS A 147 -12.63 -27.29 -9.50
CA LYS A 147 -13.08 -26.37 -10.56
C LYS A 147 -12.58 -24.96 -10.30
N SER A 148 -12.67 -24.43 -9.08
CA SER A 148 -12.17 -23.10 -8.72
C SER A 148 -10.70 -22.92 -9.12
N PHE A 149 -9.86 -23.94 -8.88
CA PHE A 149 -8.46 -23.97 -9.35
C PHE A 149 -8.25 -24.01 -10.88
N LYS A 150 -9.30 -24.24 -11.69
CA LYS A 150 -9.19 -24.50 -13.14
C LYS A 150 -10.04 -23.59 -14.04
N SER A 151 -11.19 -23.11 -13.59
CA SER A 151 -12.20 -22.44 -14.44
C SER A 151 -12.71 -21.10 -13.89
N GLY A 152 -12.23 -20.64 -12.74
CA GLY A 152 -12.67 -19.37 -12.13
C GLY A 152 -13.70 -19.55 -11.02
N GLU A 153 -14.48 -18.50 -10.73
CA GLU A 153 -15.41 -18.46 -9.60
C GLU A 153 -16.50 -19.54 -9.70
N GLU A 154 -16.64 -20.33 -8.64
CA GLU A 154 -17.76 -21.25 -8.41
C GLU A 154 -18.36 -20.96 -7.03
N ILE A 155 -19.69 -21.13 -6.90
CA ILE A 155 -20.46 -20.90 -5.68
C ILE A 155 -20.99 -22.25 -5.17
N GLY A 156 -20.84 -22.53 -3.88
CA GLY A 156 -21.21 -23.81 -3.31
C GLY A 156 -21.78 -23.73 -1.89
N GLU A 157 -23.03 -24.17 -1.73
CA GLU A 157 -23.63 -24.48 -0.42
C GLU A 157 -23.01 -25.75 0.16
N ILE A 158 -22.36 -25.69 1.32
CA ILE A 158 -21.87 -26.85 2.08
C ILE A 158 -22.05 -26.63 3.59
N ARG A 159 -21.94 -27.69 4.39
CA ARG A 159 -21.89 -27.62 5.85
C ARG A 159 -20.45 -27.54 6.34
N LEU A 160 -20.13 -26.53 7.15
CA LEU A 160 -18.90 -26.44 7.93
C LEU A 160 -19.16 -26.78 9.41
N LYS A 161 -18.17 -27.33 10.09
CA LYS A 161 -18.25 -27.82 11.46
C LYS A 161 -17.88 -26.71 12.45
N HIS A 162 -18.75 -26.44 13.43
CA HIS A 162 -18.46 -25.58 14.58
C HIS A 162 -17.43 -26.23 15.51
N LYS A 163 -16.72 -25.44 16.32
CA LYS A 163 -15.74 -25.94 17.31
C LYS A 163 -16.34 -26.95 18.30
N ASP A 164 -17.60 -26.75 18.69
CA ASP A 164 -18.35 -27.65 19.57
C ASP A 164 -18.95 -28.89 18.86
N GLY A 165 -18.69 -29.05 17.56
CA GLY A 165 -18.93 -30.29 16.83
C GLY A 165 -20.22 -30.38 16.02
N TYR A 166 -21.16 -29.45 16.20
CA TYR A 166 -22.32 -29.30 15.31
C TYR A 166 -21.91 -28.70 13.95
N TYR A 167 -22.86 -28.57 13.02
CA TYR A 167 -22.61 -28.03 11.68
C TYR A 167 -23.45 -26.79 11.42
N ILE A 168 -22.91 -25.91 10.58
CA ILE A 168 -23.50 -24.65 10.12
C ILE A 168 -23.42 -24.67 8.59
N TRP A 169 -24.50 -24.33 7.91
CA TRP A 169 -24.46 -24.18 6.46
C TRP A 169 -23.77 -22.87 6.08
N VAL A 170 -22.88 -22.95 5.09
CA VAL A 170 -22.21 -21.80 4.48
C VAL A 170 -22.38 -21.84 2.95
N GLU A 171 -22.52 -20.66 2.33
CA GLU A 171 -22.35 -20.51 0.88
C GLU A 171 -20.94 -20.00 0.63
N ILE A 172 -20.08 -20.86 0.09
CA ILE A 172 -18.69 -20.53 -0.18
C ILE A 172 -18.56 -20.10 -1.64
N LYS A 173 -18.03 -18.90 -1.84
CA LYS A 173 -17.52 -18.41 -3.13
C LYS A 173 -15.99 -18.49 -3.10
N GLY A 174 -15.41 -19.31 -3.98
CA GLY A 174 -13.96 -19.53 -4.05
C GLY A 174 -13.35 -18.94 -5.34
N LYS A 175 -12.36 -18.06 -5.19
CA LYS A 175 -11.64 -17.43 -6.31
C LYS A 175 -10.13 -17.71 -6.24
N PRO A 176 -9.53 -18.31 -7.28
CA PRO A 176 -8.08 -18.49 -7.34
C PRO A 176 -7.38 -17.14 -7.58
N PHE A 177 -6.24 -16.93 -6.93
CA PHE A 177 -5.31 -15.85 -7.27
C PHE A 177 -3.87 -16.37 -7.19
N LYS A 178 -2.93 -15.64 -7.80
CA LYS A 178 -1.50 -15.92 -7.58
C LYS A 178 -0.98 -14.98 -6.50
N ASP A 179 -0.33 -15.55 -5.49
CA ASP A 179 0.42 -14.76 -4.52
C ASP A 179 1.64 -14.10 -5.19
N TYR A 180 2.32 -13.22 -4.45
CA TYR A 180 3.53 -12.55 -4.93
C TYR A 180 4.64 -13.52 -5.39
N ASP A 181 4.70 -14.69 -4.76
CA ASP A 181 5.70 -15.72 -4.99
C ASP A 181 5.31 -16.67 -6.14
N GLY A 182 4.21 -16.36 -6.84
CA GLY A 182 3.72 -17.04 -8.04
C GLY A 182 2.86 -18.29 -7.78
N LYS A 183 2.67 -18.68 -6.52
CA LYS A 183 1.87 -19.83 -6.11
C LYS A 183 0.40 -19.50 -6.24
N VAL A 184 -0.42 -20.49 -6.61
CA VAL A 184 -1.88 -20.29 -6.69
C VAL A 184 -2.50 -20.55 -5.32
N LYS A 185 -3.11 -19.53 -4.75
CA LYS A 185 -3.94 -19.58 -3.54
C LYS A 185 -5.41 -19.44 -3.91
N ILE A 186 -6.33 -19.77 -2.99
CA ILE A 186 -7.75 -19.43 -3.13
C ILE A 186 -8.14 -18.45 -2.04
N LEU A 187 -8.73 -17.33 -2.42
CA LEU A 187 -9.55 -16.52 -1.53
C LEU A 187 -10.95 -17.16 -1.47
N THR A 188 -11.36 -17.62 -0.30
CA THR A 188 -12.73 -18.10 -0.08
C THR A 188 -13.46 -17.10 0.80
N ILE A 189 -14.68 -16.76 0.40
CA ILE A 189 -15.61 -15.96 1.19
C ILE A 189 -16.84 -16.82 1.42
N SER A 190 -17.15 -17.08 2.68
CA SER A 190 -18.27 -17.93 3.09
C SER A 190 -19.25 -17.11 3.91
N ARG A 191 -20.43 -16.86 3.38
CA ARG A 191 -21.52 -16.28 4.17
C ARG A 191 -21.99 -17.32 5.18
N ASP A 192 -22.28 -16.93 6.43
CA ASP A 192 -23.13 -17.80 7.25
C ASP A 192 -24.50 -17.83 6.59
N ILE A 193 -24.92 -19.02 6.20
CA ILE A 193 -26.22 -19.24 5.62
C ILE A 193 -27.13 -19.99 6.59
N THR A 194 -27.02 -19.66 7.87
CA THR A 194 -27.80 -20.20 8.99
C THR A 194 -29.32 -20.27 8.69
N GLU A 195 -29.90 -19.08 8.64
CA GLU A 195 -31.33 -18.84 8.85
C GLU A 195 -32.23 -19.10 7.63
N LYS A 196 -31.75 -18.93 6.39
CA LYS A 196 -32.65 -18.93 5.22
C LYS A 196 -33.16 -20.31 4.80
N LYS A 197 -32.44 -21.45 4.83
CA LYS A 197 -33.12 -22.77 4.85
C LYS A 197 -33.57 -23.21 6.24
N GLN A 198 -33.28 -22.52 7.36
CA GLN A 198 -34.16 -22.72 8.52
C GLN A 198 -35.57 -22.25 8.14
N ALA A 199 -35.70 -21.14 7.40
CA ALA A 199 -36.96 -20.72 6.80
C ALA A 199 -37.43 -21.59 5.60
N GLU A 200 -36.58 -21.96 4.62
CA GLU A 200 -36.98 -22.83 3.50
C GLU A 200 -37.40 -24.23 3.99
N HIS A 201 -36.73 -24.78 5.01
CA HIS A 201 -37.12 -26.04 5.65
C HIS A 201 -38.41 -25.83 6.45
N LYS A 202 -38.50 -24.86 7.38
CA LYS A 202 -39.77 -24.54 8.09
C LYS A 202 -40.95 -24.29 7.16
N LEU A 203 -40.78 -23.62 6.02
CA LEU A 203 -41.83 -23.42 5.03
C LEU A 203 -42.23 -24.71 4.32
N LYS A 204 -41.24 -25.56 3.98
CA LYS A 204 -41.46 -26.87 3.36
C LYS A 204 -42.13 -27.85 4.33
N GLU A 205 -41.77 -27.77 5.61
CA GLU A 205 -42.32 -28.54 6.73
C GLU A 205 -43.74 -28.10 7.05
N LEU A 206 -43.99 -26.79 7.22
CA LEU A 206 -45.34 -26.24 7.36
C LEU A 206 -46.22 -26.68 6.19
N SER A 207 -45.73 -26.61 4.96
CA SER A 207 -46.46 -27.08 3.77
C SER A 207 -46.74 -28.59 3.78
N ARG A 208 -45.82 -29.40 4.33
CA ARG A 208 -45.93 -30.87 4.46
C ARG A 208 -46.86 -31.28 5.60
N VAL A 209 -46.69 -30.71 6.79
CA VAL A 209 -47.49 -30.96 8.00
C VAL A 209 -48.92 -30.46 7.83
N ILE A 210 -49.14 -29.28 7.23
CA ILE A 210 -50.50 -28.77 6.94
C ILE A 210 -51.24 -29.72 5.97
N ASN A 211 -50.55 -30.32 4.99
CA ASN A 211 -51.16 -31.31 4.11
C ASN A 211 -51.42 -32.67 4.79
N ILE A 212 -50.49 -33.19 5.58
CA ILE A 212 -50.62 -34.52 6.23
C ILE A 212 -51.63 -34.45 7.39
N ALA A 213 -51.33 -33.63 8.41
CA ALA A 213 -52.15 -33.55 9.63
C ALA A 213 -53.54 -32.96 9.34
N GLY A 214 -53.64 -32.00 8.41
CA GLY A 214 -54.92 -31.45 7.95
C GLY A 214 -55.83 -32.51 7.34
N ARG A 215 -55.29 -33.36 6.44
CA ARG A 215 -56.09 -34.42 5.78
C ARG A 215 -56.39 -35.59 6.71
N GLN A 216 -55.42 -36.06 7.50
CA GLN A 216 -55.63 -37.17 8.45
C GLN A 216 -56.69 -36.83 9.50
N ARG A 217 -56.64 -35.63 10.10
CA ARG A 217 -57.63 -35.20 11.09
C ARG A 217 -59.03 -35.02 10.46
N MET A 218 -59.12 -34.51 9.23
CA MET A 218 -60.38 -34.39 8.49
C MET A 218 -61.01 -35.76 8.16
N LEU A 219 -60.22 -36.74 7.73
CA LEU A 219 -60.68 -38.12 7.48
C LEU A 219 -61.27 -38.74 8.77
N THR A 220 -60.48 -38.68 9.85
CA THR A 220 -60.82 -39.28 11.15
C THR A 220 -62.12 -38.70 11.70
N GLN A 221 -62.27 -37.37 11.71
CA GLN A 221 -63.49 -36.70 12.16
C GLN A 221 -64.72 -37.07 11.30
N LYS A 222 -64.58 -37.18 9.98
CA LYS A 222 -65.69 -37.51 9.09
C LYS A 222 -66.18 -38.96 9.28
N MET A 223 -65.26 -39.91 9.42
CA MET A 223 -65.60 -41.32 9.68
C MET A 223 -66.30 -41.51 11.02
N CYS A 224 -65.81 -40.89 12.10
CA CYS A 224 -66.49 -40.92 13.40
C CYS A 224 -67.94 -40.42 13.31
N LYS A 225 -68.15 -39.30 12.61
CA LYS A 225 -69.47 -38.65 12.47
C LYS A 225 -70.48 -39.53 11.74
N GLU A 226 -70.06 -40.21 10.68
CA GLU A 226 -70.93 -41.07 9.88
C GLU A 226 -71.18 -42.45 10.53
N ALA A 227 -70.22 -42.98 11.29
CA ALA A 227 -70.43 -44.15 12.16
C ALA A 227 -71.55 -43.91 13.19
N PHE A 228 -71.56 -42.72 13.80
CA PHE A 228 -72.56 -42.33 14.80
C PHE A 228 -73.98 -42.22 14.21
N ILE A 229 -74.11 -41.82 12.95
CA ILE A 229 -75.39 -41.73 12.23
C ILE A 229 -75.98 -43.14 11.99
N ILE A 230 -75.12 -44.12 11.68
CA ILE A 230 -75.52 -45.52 11.43
C ILE A 230 -76.03 -46.19 12.72
N ALA A 231 -75.44 -45.88 13.87
CA ALA A 231 -75.82 -46.47 15.15
C ALA A 231 -77.23 -46.08 15.65
N PHE A 232 -77.80 -44.96 15.17
CA PHE A 232 -78.94 -44.30 15.83
C PHE A 232 -80.29 -44.38 15.10
N PHE A 233 -80.35 -44.74 13.81
CA PHE A 233 -81.57 -44.60 13.00
C PHE A 233 -82.10 -45.90 12.40
N ARG A 234 -83.40 -46.15 12.59
CA ARG A 234 -84.13 -47.35 12.09
C ARG A 234 -84.95 -47.13 10.81
N SER A 235 -84.85 -45.97 10.15
CA SER A 235 -85.79 -45.62 9.05
C SER A 235 -85.30 -44.56 8.05
N ASN A 236 -84.38 -44.93 7.14
CA ASN A 236 -84.30 -44.42 5.75
C ASN A 236 -83.07 -45.02 5.04
N GLU A 237 -83.25 -46.12 4.30
CA GLU A 237 -82.12 -46.97 3.92
C GLU A 237 -81.31 -46.44 2.72
N LYS A 238 -81.95 -45.96 1.65
CA LYS A 238 -81.24 -45.57 0.41
C LYS A 238 -80.23 -44.43 0.56
N LYS A 239 -80.59 -43.34 1.25
CA LYS A 239 -79.73 -42.14 1.32
C LYS A 239 -78.46 -42.37 2.13
N ASN A 240 -78.52 -43.26 3.12
CA ASN A 240 -77.40 -43.55 4.01
C ASN A 240 -76.36 -44.46 3.33
N ILE A 241 -76.79 -45.37 2.45
CA ILE A 241 -75.91 -46.22 1.63
C ILE A 241 -75.08 -45.38 0.64
N GLU A 242 -75.66 -44.34 0.05
CA GLU A 242 -74.93 -43.40 -0.83
C GLU A 242 -73.82 -42.64 -0.08
N GLN A 243 -74.07 -42.24 1.17
CA GLN A 243 -73.04 -41.58 2.00
C GLN A 243 -71.92 -42.55 2.40
N LEU A 244 -72.27 -43.79 2.78
CA LEU A 244 -71.31 -44.87 3.02
C LEU A 244 -70.41 -45.15 1.81
N LYS A 245 -70.99 -45.19 0.60
CA LYS A 245 -70.23 -45.32 -0.67
C LYS A 245 -69.26 -44.16 -0.87
N SER A 246 -69.72 -42.92 -0.67
CA SER A 246 -68.90 -41.72 -0.81
C SER A 246 -67.71 -41.72 0.17
N THR A 247 -67.94 -42.08 1.43
CA THR A 247 -66.88 -42.12 2.46
C THR A 247 -65.94 -43.32 2.30
N ARG A 248 -66.40 -44.49 1.82
CA ARG A 248 -65.51 -45.57 1.38
C ARG A 248 -64.55 -45.07 0.30
N HIS A 249 -65.07 -44.45 -0.75
CA HIS A 249 -64.27 -43.98 -1.87
C HIS A 249 -63.25 -42.91 -1.44
N LEU A 250 -63.68 -41.93 -0.64
CA LEU A 250 -62.82 -40.86 -0.12
C LEU A 250 -61.67 -41.40 0.76
N PHE A 251 -61.92 -42.45 1.56
CA PHE A 251 -60.87 -43.10 2.34
C PHE A 251 -59.88 -43.84 1.44
N GLU A 252 -60.36 -44.66 0.48
CA GLU A 252 -59.48 -45.42 -0.42
C GLU A 252 -58.49 -44.54 -1.18
N THR A 253 -58.94 -43.40 -1.73
CA THR A 253 -58.07 -42.46 -2.44
C THR A 253 -57.05 -41.80 -1.49
N SER A 254 -57.51 -41.33 -0.32
CA SER A 254 -56.66 -40.58 0.63
C SER A 254 -55.64 -41.45 1.36
N HIS A 255 -56.03 -42.69 1.67
CA HIS A 255 -55.19 -43.69 2.35
C HIS A 255 -54.03 -44.16 1.46
N HIS A 256 -54.25 -44.28 0.14
CA HIS A 256 -53.22 -44.73 -0.79
C HIS A 256 -52.06 -43.72 -0.89
N GLY A 257 -52.35 -42.44 -1.16
CA GLY A 257 -51.35 -41.39 -1.30
C GLY A 257 -50.57 -41.04 -0.01
N LEU A 258 -51.17 -41.25 1.17
CA LEU A 258 -50.49 -41.07 2.46
C LEU A 258 -49.50 -42.19 2.81
N ARG A 259 -49.71 -43.41 2.31
CA ARG A 259 -48.89 -44.58 2.64
C ARG A 259 -47.77 -44.83 1.63
N TYR A 260 -48.06 -44.69 0.34
CA TYR A 260 -47.12 -45.01 -0.75
C TYR A 260 -46.48 -43.76 -1.40
N GLY A 261 -46.75 -42.58 -0.85
CA GLY A 261 -46.36 -41.30 -1.43
C GLY A 261 -47.23 -40.92 -2.63
N GLU A 262 -47.57 -39.63 -2.73
CA GLU A 262 -48.22 -39.08 -3.92
C GLU A 262 -47.46 -37.82 -4.35
N SER A 263 -46.72 -37.94 -5.46
CA SER A 263 -45.92 -36.85 -6.03
C SER A 263 -46.78 -35.69 -6.53
N SER A 264 -48.02 -35.96 -6.93
CA SER A 264 -49.12 -35.01 -7.19
C SER A 264 -49.44 -34.11 -5.99
N LEU A 265 -49.26 -34.61 -4.77
CA LEU A 265 -49.56 -33.94 -3.50
C LEU A 265 -48.31 -33.49 -2.74
N GLY A 266 -47.12 -33.68 -3.31
CA GLY A 266 -45.84 -33.35 -2.68
C GLY A 266 -45.50 -34.20 -1.45
N LEU A 267 -46.13 -35.37 -1.29
CA LEU A 267 -45.92 -36.29 -0.17
C LEU A 267 -44.83 -37.31 -0.52
N PRO A 268 -43.61 -37.24 0.07
CA PRO A 268 -42.59 -38.26 -0.13
C PRO A 268 -42.96 -39.55 0.60
N GLU A 269 -42.53 -40.70 0.09
CA GLU A 269 -42.50 -41.93 0.87
C GLU A 269 -41.75 -41.69 2.19
N THR A 270 -42.34 -42.15 3.30
CA THR A 270 -41.72 -42.01 4.61
C THR A 270 -40.69 -43.12 4.81
N ASN A 271 -39.41 -42.77 4.76
CA ASN A 271 -38.31 -43.70 5.05
C ASN A 271 -38.19 -44.06 6.55
N ASN A 272 -39.12 -43.61 7.40
CA ASN A 272 -39.19 -43.99 8.80
C ASN A 272 -39.84 -45.38 8.94
N PHE A 273 -39.08 -46.34 9.48
CA PHE A 273 -39.45 -47.75 9.46
C PHE A 273 -40.67 -48.08 10.34
N ASP A 274 -40.82 -47.43 11.49
CA ASP A 274 -41.96 -47.64 12.39
C ASP A 274 -43.23 -47.00 11.85
N ALA A 275 -43.12 -45.86 11.17
CA ALA A 275 -44.21 -45.24 10.43
C ALA A 275 -44.76 -46.19 9.33
N ILE A 276 -43.88 -46.85 8.56
CA ILE A 276 -44.27 -47.87 7.56
C ILE A 276 -44.97 -49.07 8.22
N LYS A 277 -44.45 -49.55 9.35
CA LYS A 277 -44.97 -50.74 10.04
C LYS A 277 -46.37 -50.51 10.62
N GLN A 278 -46.63 -49.32 11.17
CA GLN A 278 -47.93 -48.97 11.73
C GLN A 278 -49.03 -48.88 10.64
N TRP A 279 -48.68 -48.38 9.44
CA TRP A 279 -49.57 -48.41 8.27
C TRP A 279 -50.09 -49.81 7.90
N GLN A 280 -49.33 -50.89 8.15
CA GLN A 280 -49.73 -52.25 7.72
C GLN A 280 -50.93 -52.82 8.50
N LYS A 281 -51.13 -52.41 9.76
CA LYS A 281 -52.30 -52.84 10.54
C LYS A 281 -53.59 -52.18 10.05
N ILE A 282 -53.49 -50.91 9.66
CA ILE A 282 -54.62 -50.06 9.26
C ILE A 282 -55.35 -50.69 8.05
N ASP A 283 -54.61 -51.16 7.04
CA ASP A 283 -55.16 -51.91 5.90
C ASP A 283 -56.01 -53.13 6.31
N ALA A 284 -55.56 -53.89 7.30
CA ALA A 284 -56.18 -55.16 7.67
C ALA A 284 -57.53 -54.97 8.37
N PHE A 285 -57.65 -53.92 9.20
CA PHE A 285 -58.95 -53.49 9.74
C PHE A 285 -59.81 -52.82 8.67
N TRP A 286 -59.22 -52.01 7.79
CA TRP A 286 -59.93 -51.38 6.68
C TRP A 286 -60.57 -52.41 5.74
N GLN A 287 -59.87 -53.48 5.34
CA GLN A 287 -60.45 -54.50 4.45
C GLN A 287 -61.68 -55.18 5.05
N LYS A 288 -61.67 -55.51 6.36
CA LYS A 288 -62.84 -56.11 7.03
C LYS A 288 -64.04 -55.17 7.01
N PHE A 289 -63.82 -53.92 7.40
CA PHE A 289 -64.85 -52.88 7.42
C PHE A 289 -65.38 -52.56 6.01
N ARG A 290 -64.51 -52.46 5.00
CA ARG A 290 -64.83 -52.28 3.57
C ARG A 290 -65.76 -53.37 3.06
N ASN A 291 -65.46 -54.64 3.38
CA ASN A 291 -66.24 -55.79 2.92
C ASN A 291 -67.65 -55.81 3.52
N LEU A 292 -67.81 -55.42 4.80
CA LEU A 292 -69.12 -55.27 5.44
C LEU A 292 -69.96 -54.17 4.78
N ILE A 293 -69.36 -53.03 4.41
CA ILE A 293 -70.05 -51.98 3.64
C ILE A 293 -70.52 -52.52 2.28
N ILE A 294 -69.67 -53.26 1.55
CA ILE A 294 -70.03 -53.85 0.25
C ILE A 294 -71.16 -54.89 0.40
N ALA A 295 -71.21 -55.65 1.51
CA ALA A 295 -72.28 -56.61 1.77
C ALA A 295 -73.65 -55.92 1.94
N ILE A 296 -73.69 -54.78 2.64
CA ILE A 296 -74.91 -53.97 2.82
C ILE A 296 -75.44 -53.39 1.49
N GLU A 297 -74.60 -53.21 0.46
CA GLU A 297 -75.02 -52.67 -0.83
C GLU A 297 -75.86 -53.65 -1.68
N ASN A 298 -75.89 -54.94 -1.35
CA ASN A 298 -76.35 -56.00 -2.25
C ASN A 298 -77.48 -56.90 -1.70
N VAL A 299 -77.83 -56.82 -0.41
CA VAL A 299 -78.90 -57.65 0.21
C VAL A 299 -79.71 -56.83 1.21
N ASN A 300 -81.04 -57.05 1.26
CA ASN A 300 -81.93 -56.39 2.22
C ASN A 300 -81.51 -56.67 3.67
N HIS A 301 -81.64 -55.65 4.52
CA HIS A 301 -80.78 -55.52 5.69
C HIS A 301 -81.24 -56.33 6.91
N SER A 302 -80.27 -56.91 7.63
CA SER A 302 -80.49 -57.47 8.98
C SER A 302 -79.73 -56.64 10.03
N LYS A 303 -80.26 -56.55 11.25
CA LYS A 303 -79.69 -55.73 12.34
C LYS A 303 -78.28 -56.14 12.74
N ASN A 304 -77.89 -57.41 12.58
CA ASN A 304 -76.63 -57.91 13.10
C ASN A 304 -75.43 -57.31 12.35
N VAL A 305 -75.53 -57.18 11.01
CA VAL A 305 -74.46 -56.62 10.15
C VAL A 305 -74.17 -55.16 10.48
N ILE A 306 -75.19 -54.40 10.90
CA ILE A 306 -75.05 -52.99 11.29
C ILE A 306 -74.20 -52.86 12.57
N ASN A 307 -74.36 -53.78 13.53
CA ASN A 307 -73.58 -53.78 14.77
C ASN A 307 -72.10 -54.14 14.51
N GLU A 308 -71.82 -55.14 13.67
CA GLU A 308 -70.44 -55.52 13.31
C GLU A 308 -69.67 -54.37 12.65
N ILE A 309 -70.34 -53.57 11.81
CA ILE A 309 -69.77 -52.37 11.18
C ILE A 309 -69.33 -51.35 12.24
N ILE A 310 -70.12 -51.14 13.29
CA ILE A 310 -69.81 -50.17 14.35
C ILE A 310 -68.56 -50.58 15.14
N GLU A 311 -68.44 -51.86 15.52
CA GLU A 311 -67.26 -52.36 16.25
C GLU A 311 -65.96 -52.30 15.42
N GLN A 312 -66.00 -52.70 14.15
CA GLN A 312 -64.81 -52.68 13.28
C GLN A 312 -64.29 -51.26 13.02
N ASN A 313 -65.18 -50.26 12.95
CA ASN A 313 -64.78 -48.85 12.73
C ASN A 313 -64.00 -48.28 13.92
N ILE A 314 -64.47 -48.54 15.15
CA ILE A 314 -63.83 -48.07 16.40
C ILE A 314 -62.40 -48.64 16.54
N SER A 315 -62.17 -49.86 16.04
CA SER A 315 -60.84 -50.48 16.05
C SER A 315 -59.87 -49.80 15.09
N LEU A 316 -60.33 -49.47 13.87
CA LEU A 316 -59.51 -48.86 12.82
C LEU A 316 -58.97 -47.47 13.21
N LEU A 317 -59.80 -46.65 13.84
CA LEU A 317 -59.50 -45.25 14.15
C LEU A 317 -58.35 -45.08 15.18
N LYS A 318 -58.12 -46.08 16.05
CA LYS A 318 -57.08 -46.01 17.09
C LYS A 318 -55.66 -46.09 16.53
N GLU A 319 -55.43 -46.90 15.50
CA GLU A 319 -54.09 -47.16 14.97
C GLU A 319 -53.52 -45.97 14.17
N ILE A 320 -54.36 -45.01 13.74
CA ILE A 320 -53.98 -43.89 12.84
C ILE A 320 -53.21 -42.76 13.57
N ASN A 321 -53.53 -42.46 14.84
CA ASN A 321 -52.96 -41.29 15.53
C ASN A 321 -51.47 -41.42 15.88
N PHE A 322 -50.93 -42.63 15.94
CA PHE A 322 -49.58 -42.97 16.46
C PHE A 322 -48.42 -42.63 15.50
N LEU A 323 -48.56 -41.62 14.63
CA LEU A 323 -47.78 -41.52 13.39
C LEU A 323 -47.04 -40.17 13.15
N VAL A 324 -47.17 -39.16 14.02
CA VAL A 324 -47.11 -37.73 13.61
C VAL A 324 -45.85 -36.92 14.07
N GLU A 325 -44.75 -37.51 14.57
CA GLU A 325 -43.82 -36.82 15.50
C GLU A 325 -42.27 -36.69 15.03
N ILE A 326 -41.75 -35.68 14.18
CA ILE A 326 -40.43 -35.71 13.38
C ILE A 326 -39.29 -34.53 13.11
N PHE A 327 -39.31 -33.45 12.24
CA PHE A 327 -38.29 -33.14 11.09
C PHE A 327 -37.22 -31.90 10.75
N GLU A 328 -36.97 -30.71 11.39
CA GLU A 328 -36.71 -29.22 10.94
C GLU A 328 -35.70 -28.29 9.97
N GLN A 329 -34.40 -28.35 9.43
CA GLN A 329 -33.50 -27.06 9.15
C GLN A 329 -32.46 -26.68 7.89
N GLU A 330 -31.98 -25.36 7.71
CA GLU A 330 -30.67 -24.57 7.23
C GLU A 330 -30.07 -24.12 5.73
N GLY A 331 -29.78 -22.80 5.30
CA GLY A 331 -29.11 -22.15 3.99
C GLY A 331 -29.37 -20.60 3.54
N LYS A 332 -29.03 -19.74 2.44
CA LYS A 332 -28.15 -19.49 1.15
C LYS A 332 -27.93 -17.96 0.56
N GLY A 333 -26.91 -17.53 -0.30
CA GLY A 333 -26.80 -16.33 -1.34
C GLY A 333 -25.66 -15.17 -1.27
N GLY A 334 -25.06 -14.32 -2.23
CA GLY A 334 -25.03 -13.86 -3.71
C GLY A 334 -23.93 -12.72 -4.17
N SER A 335 -23.80 -12.12 -5.44
CA SER A 335 -22.66 -11.15 -5.96
C SER A 335 -22.72 -10.36 -7.40
N PHE A 336 -21.95 -9.24 -7.79
CA PHE A 336 -21.95 -8.44 -9.16
C PHE A 336 -20.71 -7.47 -9.70
N LEU A 337 -20.87 -6.43 -10.62
CA LEU A 337 -20.07 -5.27 -11.37
C LEU A 337 -19.09 -5.35 -12.65
N GLU A 338 -18.76 -4.20 -13.38
CA GLU A 338 -17.56 -3.85 -14.32
C GLU A 338 -17.35 -2.32 -14.87
N SER A 339 -16.53 -1.96 -15.94
CA SER A 339 -15.72 -0.65 -16.18
C SER A 339 -15.78 0.32 -17.51
N GLU A 340 -14.67 0.81 -18.20
CA GLU A 340 -14.24 2.29 -18.43
C GLU A 340 -13.68 2.98 -19.79
N GLU A 341 -13.35 2.34 -20.93
CA GLU A 341 -12.09 2.63 -21.71
C GLU A 341 -11.74 3.89 -22.61
N ILE A 342 -12.65 4.62 -23.30
CA ILE A 342 -12.30 5.32 -24.58
C ILE A 342 -11.31 6.51 -24.53
N TYR A 343 -11.35 7.38 -23.51
CA TYR A 343 -10.57 8.64 -23.48
C TYR A 343 -9.04 8.47 -23.48
N ARG A 344 -8.56 7.24 -23.23
CA ARG A 344 -7.16 6.89 -22.97
C ARG A 344 -6.24 6.90 -24.20
N LEU A 345 -6.78 6.87 -25.42
CA LEU A 345 -5.97 6.61 -26.64
C LEU A 345 -5.36 7.84 -27.33
N ILE A 346 -6.04 8.99 -27.29
CA ILE A 346 -5.65 10.17 -28.12
C ILE A 346 -4.36 10.81 -27.61
N SER A 347 -4.22 10.95 -26.30
CA SER A 347 -3.20 11.77 -25.67
C SER A 347 -1.81 11.12 -25.66
N GLU A 348 -1.69 9.81 -25.87
CA GLU A 348 -0.46 9.03 -25.74
C GLU A 348 0.65 9.32 -26.80
N ASN A 349 0.38 10.15 -27.82
CA ASN A 349 1.20 10.23 -29.06
C ASN A 349 1.64 11.66 -29.45
N ALA A 350 2.47 12.37 -28.66
CA ALA A 350 2.88 13.75 -28.96
C ALA A 350 4.36 14.09 -28.67
N ASN A 351 5.02 14.87 -29.54
CA ASN A 351 6.49 15.06 -29.49
C ASN A 351 7.02 16.05 -28.43
N ASP A 352 6.19 16.93 -27.86
CA ASP A 352 6.56 17.65 -26.63
C ASP A 352 5.97 16.86 -25.44
N LEU A 353 6.61 16.93 -24.26
CA LEU A 353 6.10 16.26 -23.04
C LEU A 353 4.78 16.88 -22.58
N ILE A 354 3.72 16.08 -22.36
CA ILE A 354 2.40 16.56 -21.91
C ILE A 354 2.03 15.97 -20.54
N THR A 355 1.93 16.82 -19.53
CA THR A 355 1.61 16.44 -18.15
C THR A 355 0.41 17.23 -17.62
N ILE A 356 -0.52 16.57 -16.92
CA ILE A 356 -1.60 17.22 -16.15
C ILE A 356 -1.38 17.00 -14.65
N LEU A 357 -1.53 18.07 -13.88
CA LEU A 357 -1.38 18.07 -12.42
C LEU A 357 -2.65 18.56 -11.71
N ASN A 358 -2.89 18.06 -10.50
CA ASN A 358 -3.90 18.60 -9.58
C ASN A 358 -3.43 19.87 -8.83
N GLU A 359 -4.29 20.42 -7.97
CA GLU A 359 -3.99 21.58 -7.12
C GLU A 359 -2.74 21.38 -6.22
N ASN A 360 -2.48 20.14 -5.81
CA ASN A 360 -1.34 19.74 -4.98
C ASN A 360 -0.04 19.50 -5.79
N LEU A 361 -0.06 19.74 -7.10
CA LEU A 361 1.03 19.50 -8.05
C LEU A 361 1.44 18.01 -8.14
N GLU A 362 0.47 17.12 -8.01
CA GLU A 362 0.60 15.67 -8.21
C GLU A 362 0.09 15.27 -9.60
N ILE A 363 0.80 14.34 -10.24
CA ILE A 363 0.59 13.94 -11.64
C ILE A 363 -0.66 13.05 -11.76
N GLU A 364 -1.72 13.59 -12.35
CA GLU A 364 -2.96 12.88 -12.64
C GLU A 364 -3.00 12.30 -14.07
N TYR A 365 -2.20 12.82 -14.99
CA TYR A 365 -2.07 12.28 -16.34
C TYR A 365 -0.70 12.57 -16.97
N ILE A 366 -0.16 11.58 -17.70
CA ILE A 366 0.97 11.74 -18.65
C ILE A 366 0.65 11.06 -19.97
N ASN A 367 1.29 11.50 -21.06
CA ASN A 367 1.45 10.68 -22.26
C ASN A 367 2.69 9.76 -22.14
N GLU A 368 2.44 8.47 -21.89
CA GLU A 368 3.40 7.43 -21.55
C GLU A 368 4.47 7.23 -22.62
N SER A 369 4.11 7.18 -23.91
CA SER A 369 5.10 6.94 -24.98
C SER A 369 6.15 8.04 -25.07
N SER A 370 5.75 9.30 -25.00
CA SER A 370 6.65 10.45 -25.12
C SER A 370 7.49 10.66 -23.86
N HIS A 371 6.90 10.38 -22.69
CA HIS A 371 7.65 10.35 -21.43
C HIS A 371 8.67 9.21 -21.42
N LEU A 372 8.38 8.06 -22.05
CA LEU A 372 9.32 6.95 -22.25
C LEU A 372 10.47 7.29 -23.20
N ASP A 373 10.21 7.92 -24.36
CA ASP A 373 11.27 8.16 -25.37
C ASP A 373 12.19 9.33 -25.01
N ILE A 374 11.64 10.48 -24.61
CA ILE A 374 12.42 11.69 -24.35
C ILE A 374 13.01 11.65 -22.94
N ILE A 375 12.22 11.20 -21.96
CA ILE A 375 12.61 11.19 -20.54
C ILE A 375 12.54 9.82 -19.85
N GLY A 376 12.47 8.71 -20.58
CA GLY A 376 12.54 7.35 -20.04
C GLY A 376 11.38 6.87 -19.16
N TYR A 377 10.45 7.72 -18.71
CA TYR A 377 9.48 7.42 -17.65
C TYR A 377 8.16 6.87 -18.17
N SER A 378 7.70 5.76 -17.59
CA SER A 378 6.37 5.17 -17.83
C SER A 378 5.28 5.80 -16.95
N LYS A 379 4.01 5.57 -17.27
CA LYS A 379 2.84 6.05 -16.53
C LYS A 379 2.84 5.51 -15.10
N LYS A 380 3.21 4.24 -14.93
CA LYS A 380 3.42 3.62 -13.62
C LYS A 380 4.56 4.25 -12.82
N ASP A 381 5.53 4.89 -13.46
CA ASP A 381 6.61 5.59 -12.77
C ASP A 381 6.21 6.99 -12.29
N LEU A 382 5.20 7.64 -12.88
CA LEU A 382 4.87 9.06 -12.64
C LEU A 382 3.51 9.32 -11.97
N MET A 383 2.47 8.54 -12.29
CA MET A 383 1.10 8.76 -11.79
C MET A 383 1.05 8.81 -10.25
N GLY A 384 0.28 9.74 -9.71
CA GLY A 384 0.09 9.93 -8.26
C GLY A 384 1.32 10.46 -7.51
N LYS A 385 2.40 10.84 -8.21
CA LYS A 385 3.60 11.44 -7.60
C LYS A 385 3.64 12.93 -7.88
N SER A 386 4.17 13.71 -6.94
CA SER A 386 4.42 15.13 -7.19
C SER A 386 5.48 15.33 -8.27
N ILE A 387 5.18 16.20 -9.25
CA ILE A 387 6.10 16.56 -10.34
C ILE A 387 7.44 17.10 -9.82
N GLN A 388 7.44 17.63 -8.60
CA GLN A 388 8.60 18.10 -7.85
C GLN A 388 9.70 17.04 -7.69
N LYS A 389 9.37 15.74 -7.74
CA LYS A 389 10.36 14.65 -7.73
C LYS A 389 11.12 14.48 -9.06
N PHE A 390 10.63 15.10 -10.13
CA PHE A 390 11.09 14.97 -11.53
C PHE A 390 11.48 16.31 -12.17
N LEU A 391 11.59 17.37 -11.37
CA LEU A 391 12.09 18.68 -11.77
C LEU A 391 13.39 18.96 -11.01
N HIS A 392 14.31 19.74 -11.58
CA HIS A 392 15.60 20.01 -10.93
C HIS A 392 15.35 20.65 -9.55
N PRO A 393 15.71 20.05 -8.40
CA PRO A 393 15.14 20.52 -7.12
C PRO A 393 15.51 21.95 -6.70
N THR A 394 16.56 22.55 -7.27
CA THR A 394 16.85 23.98 -7.10
C THR A 394 15.89 24.90 -7.87
N GLU A 395 15.30 24.38 -8.94
CA GLU A 395 14.21 24.99 -9.70
C GLU A 395 12.85 24.58 -9.12
N VAL A 396 12.75 23.59 -8.23
CA VAL A 396 11.46 23.18 -7.64
C VAL A 396 10.85 24.26 -6.77
N ASP A 397 11.58 24.83 -5.81
CA ASP A 397 11.02 25.93 -5.00
C ASP A 397 10.74 27.17 -5.87
N GLU A 398 11.59 27.44 -6.86
CA GLU A 398 11.43 28.56 -7.78
C GLU A 398 10.25 28.35 -8.75
N LEU A 399 9.98 27.12 -9.20
CA LEU A 399 8.86 26.77 -10.07
C LEU A 399 7.56 26.60 -9.27
N ILE A 400 7.60 26.11 -8.03
CA ILE A 400 6.46 26.16 -7.09
C ILE A 400 6.06 27.62 -6.88
N ASP A 401 7.03 28.51 -6.64
CA ASP A 401 6.78 29.95 -6.50
C ASP A 401 6.27 30.58 -7.81
N HIS A 402 6.82 30.22 -8.99
CA HIS A 402 6.29 30.68 -10.28
C HIS A 402 4.90 30.10 -10.63
N LEU A 403 4.58 28.86 -10.26
CA LEU A 403 3.26 28.23 -10.43
C LEU A 403 2.23 28.85 -9.48
N LYS A 404 2.59 29.04 -8.21
CA LYS A 404 1.76 29.74 -7.22
C LYS A 404 1.56 31.21 -7.60
N LYS A 405 2.56 31.89 -8.16
CA LYS A 405 2.42 33.24 -8.73
C LYS A 405 1.63 33.26 -10.05
N ALA A 406 1.68 32.20 -10.85
CA ALA A 406 0.89 32.07 -12.08
C ALA A 406 -0.61 31.88 -11.84
N SER A 407 -1.03 31.57 -10.61
CA SER A 407 -2.44 31.77 -10.21
C SER A 407 -2.92 33.23 -10.42
N LYS A 408 -2.00 34.20 -10.48
CA LYS A 408 -2.27 35.63 -10.75
C LYS A 408 -1.74 36.14 -12.09
N ILE A 409 -0.87 35.41 -12.79
CA ILE A 409 -0.29 35.81 -14.09
C ILE A 409 -0.36 34.63 -15.07
N ARG A 410 -0.96 34.83 -16.25
CA ARG A 410 -1.28 33.77 -17.23
C ARG A 410 -0.04 33.18 -17.93
N GLY A 411 0.67 32.31 -17.23
CA GLY A 411 1.75 31.47 -17.75
C GLY A 411 3.10 32.17 -17.89
N GLY A 412 4.10 31.39 -18.33
CA GLY A 412 5.46 31.86 -18.57
C GLY A 412 6.18 31.00 -19.60
N ILE A 413 7.28 31.54 -20.12
CA ILE A 413 8.25 30.87 -21.00
C ILE A 413 9.55 30.83 -20.19
N ARG A 414 10.12 29.64 -19.97
CA ARG A 414 11.32 29.52 -19.15
C ARG A 414 12.13 28.27 -19.50
N GLU A 415 13.40 28.49 -19.79
CA GLU A 415 14.40 27.42 -19.85
C GLU A 415 14.51 26.76 -18.47
N GLY A 416 14.13 25.49 -18.38
CA GLY A 416 14.04 24.71 -17.15
C GLY A 416 14.32 23.23 -17.42
N ARG A 417 14.59 22.46 -16.36
CA ARG A 417 15.18 21.13 -16.50
C ARG A 417 14.32 20.03 -15.87
N ILE A 418 13.79 19.15 -16.73
CA ILE A 418 13.02 17.97 -16.36
C ILE A 418 13.94 16.76 -16.25
N ARG A 419 13.61 15.87 -15.31
CA ARG A 419 14.36 14.65 -15.02
C ARG A 419 14.01 13.55 -16.00
N ASN A 420 15.01 12.83 -16.49
CA ASN A 420 14.82 11.57 -17.20
C ASN A 420 14.96 10.32 -16.29
N LYS A 421 14.50 9.14 -16.75
CA LYS A 421 14.32 7.92 -15.91
C LYS A 421 15.59 7.21 -15.56
N ASP A 422 16.59 7.20 -16.44
CA ASP A 422 17.88 6.72 -15.97
C ASP A 422 18.40 7.72 -14.88
N GLY A 423 17.86 8.96 -14.75
CA GLY A 423 17.87 9.89 -13.61
C GLY A 423 18.36 11.36 -13.84
N GLY A 424 18.54 11.86 -15.07
CA GLY A 424 19.38 13.03 -15.43
C GLY A 424 18.63 14.33 -15.74
N TRP A 425 19.18 15.22 -16.57
CA TRP A 425 18.57 16.53 -16.87
C TRP A 425 18.76 16.95 -18.34
N ILE A 426 17.68 17.38 -18.98
CA ILE A 426 17.64 17.95 -20.34
C ILE A 426 17.17 19.42 -20.26
N TRP A 427 17.75 20.30 -21.08
CA TRP A 427 17.30 21.69 -21.19
C TRP A 427 16.06 21.78 -22.07
N PHE A 428 14.96 22.22 -21.47
CA PHE A 428 13.74 22.52 -22.20
C PHE A 428 13.36 23.99 -21.99
N ASP A 429 12.93 24.69 -23.03
CA ASP A 429 11.98 25.78 -22.89
C ASP A 429 10.63 25.17 -22.43
N ILE A 430 10.27 25.43 -21.17
CA ILE A 430 9.07 24.92 -20.49
C ILE A 430 7.98 25.99 -20.50
N ARG A 431 6.74 25.57 -20.77
CA ARG A 431 5.55 26.44 -20.82
C ARG A 431 4.37 25.76 -20.13
N PHE A 432 3.57 26.51 -19.35
CA PHE A 432 2.50 25.94 -18.51
C PHE A 432 1.28 26.86 -18.34
N LYS A 433 0.11 26.28 -18.01
CA LYS A 433 -1.19 26.96 -17.88
C LYS A 433 -2.10 26.26 -16.84
N MET A 434 -3.01 27.00 -16.22
CA MET A 434 -4.04 26.50 -15.27
C MET A 434 -5.44 26.47 -15.92
N PHE A 435 -6.30 25.53 -15.50
CA PHE A 435 -7.72 25.40 -15.86
C PHE A 435 -8.54 24.84 -14.68
N ILE A 436 -9.85 24.59 -14.87
CA ILE A 436 -10.79 24.09 -13.85
C ILE A 436 -11.59 22.90 -14.41
N ASP A 437 -11.90 21.89 -13.59
CA ASP A 437 -12.69 20.70 -13.95
C ASP A 437 -14.21 20.86 -13.72
N TYR A 438 -15.00 19.84 -14.08
CA TYR A 438 -16.47 19.84 -13.99
C TYR A 438 -17.01 19.90 -12.53
N TYR A 439 -16.21 19.49 -11.55
CA TYR A 439 -16.56 19.56 -10.13
C TYR A 439 -16.09 20.88 -9.48
N GLY A 440 -15.34 21.72 -10.22
CA GLY A 440 -14.88 23.04 -9.80
C GLY A 440 -13.43 23.09 -9.31
N ASN A 441 -12.66 22.01 -9.38
CA ASN A 441 -11.27 21.98 -8.89
C ASN A 441 -10.29 22.48 -9.94
N HIS A 442 -9.22 23.17 -9.52
CA HIS A 442 -8.19 23.66 -10.42
C HIS A 442 -7.21 22.54 -10.85
N LYS A 443 -6.69 22.65 -12.07
CA LYS A 443 -5.74 21.71 -12.69
C LYS A 443 -4.67 22.47 -13.49
N PHE A 444 -3.49 21.90 -13.69
CA PHE A 444 -2.40 22.50 -14.49
C PHE A 444 -2.01 21.61 -15.68
N LEU A 445 -1.61 22.24 -16.80
CA LEU A 445 -1.15 21.60 -18.04
C LEU A 445 0.22 22.17 -18.46
N ILE A 446 1.16 21.31 -18.86
CA ILE A 446 2.58 21.65 -19.10
C ILE A 446 3.09 21.08 -20.45
N PHE A 447 4.00 21.81 -21.12
CA PHE A 447 4.71 21.48 -22.37
C PHE A 447 6.22 21.82 -22.28
N SER A 448 7.12 21.20 -23.07
CA SER A 448 8.60 21.36 -22.95
C SER A 448 9.43 20.99 -24.22
N ARG A 449 10.45 21.79 -24.63
CA ARG A 449 11.23 21.63 -25.91
C ARG A 449 12.72 22.16 -25.92
N ASP A 450 13.65 21.57 -26.70
CA ASP A 450 15.15 21.74 -26.70
C ASP A 450 15.76 22.84 -27.68
N ILE A 451 16.96 23.45 -27.41
CA ILE A 451 17.61 24.68 -28.07
C ILE A 451 19.19 24.88 -27.88
N THR A 452 19.97 25.72 -28.66
CA THR A 452 21.50 25.69 -28.78
C THR A 452 22.41 27.02 -28.86
N GLU A 453 23.66 27.02 -29.47
CA GLU A 453 24.92 27.85 -29.17
C GLU A 453 25.56 28.73 -30.34
N ARG A 454 26.63 29.59 -30.18
CA ARG A 454 27.26 30.50 -31.22
C ARG A 454 28.75 31.10 -31.32
N LYS A 455 29.80 31.14 -30.43
CA LYS A 455 30.96 32.18 -30.57
C LYS A 455 32.48 31.91 -30.14
N GLN A 456 33.52 32.61 -30.71
CA GLN A 456 34.95 32.88 -30.22
C GLN A 456 35.94 33.69 -31.18
N SER A 457 37.05 34.40 -30.73
CA SER A 457 38.33 34.81 -31.50
C SER A 457 39.44 35.71 -30.78
N ASP A 458 40.70 35.79 -31.35
CA ASP A 458 41.66 36.95 -31.61
C ASP A 458 42.93 37.50 -30.79
N GLN A 459 43.87 38.20 -31.53
CA GLN A 459 44.90 39.31 -31.23
C GLN A 459 46.42 39.12 -30.77
N LYS A 460 47.43 39.90 -31.31
CA LYS A 460 48.88 40.12 -30.83
C LYS A 460 49.78 41.21 -31.60
N LEU A 461 50.98 41.73 -31.13
CA LEU A 461 52.08 42.39 -31.97
C LEU A 461 53.59 42.66 -31.46
N GLN A 462 53.98 43.84 -30.89
CA GLN A 462 55.32 44.57 -31.00
C GLN A 462 56.24 44.58 -29.73
N GLU A 463 57.14 43.60 -29.51
CA GLU A 463 57.33 43.14 -28.11
C GLU A 463 58.76 43.05 -27.45
N SER A 464 59.92 43.32 -28.09
CA SER A 464 61.21 42.72 -27.63
C SER A 464 62.29 43.55 -26.88
N GLU A 465 62.34 44.89 -26.90
CA GLU A 465 63.35 45.65 -26.10
C GLU A 465 62.72 46.34 -24.87
N GLU A 466 61.46 46.76 -25.02
CA GLU A 466 60.57 46.92 -23.87
C GLU A 466 60.65 45.67 -22.96
N LEU A 467 60.86 44.49 -23.53
CA LEU A 467 61.02 43.23 -22.80
C LEU A 467 62.16 43.23 -21.77
N TYR A 468 63.34 43.82 -21.98
CA TYR A 468 64.40 43.78 -20.94
C TYR A 468 64.10 44.74 -19.78
N LYS A 469 63.71 45.98 -20.11
CA LYS A 469 63.32 46.98 -19.11
C LYS A 469 62.03 46.57 -18.40
N ALA A 470 61.14 45.84 -19.07
CA ALA A 470 60.07 45.09 -18.44
C ALA A 470 60.64 43.98 -17.56
N LEU A 471 61.43 43.02 -18.04
CA LEU A 471 61.91 41.87 -17.26
C LEU A 471 62.54 42.24 -15.91
N VAL A 472 63.29 43.35 -15.82
CA VAL A 472 63.83 43.83 -14.53
C VAL A 472 62.78 44.56 -13.67
N ARG A 473 61.88 45.37 -14.28
CA ARG A 473 60.82 46.13 -13.59
C ARG A 473 59.58 45.31 -13.22
N THR A 474 59.36 44.21 -13.94
CA THR A 474 58.29 43.22 -13.79
C THR A 474 58.82 41.91 -13.21
N SER A 475 60.11 41.85 -12.84
CA SER A 475 60.67 40.78 -12.04
C SER A 475 59.83 40.65 -10.76
N PRO A 476 59.16 39.50 -10.53
CA PRO A 476 58.43 39.29 -9.28
C PRO A 476 59.39 39.18 -8.08
N ASP A 477 60.65 38.81 -8.38
CA ASP A 477 61.73 38.59 -7.44
C ASP A 477 62.51 39.89 -7.23
N ALA A 478 62.89 40.16 -5.98
CA ALA A 478 63.81 41.23 -5.66
C ALA A 478 65.22 40.88 -6.15
N ILE A 479 65.81 41.75 -6.97
CA ILE A 479 67.20 41.67 -7.38
C ILE A 479 68.03 42.63 -6.53
N ILE A 480 69.10 42.13 -5.91
CA ILE A 480 70.01 42.86 -5.03
C ILE A 480 71.45 42.56 -5.45
N VAL A 481 72.25 43.59 -5.71
CA VAL A 481 73.70 43.49 -5.91
C VAL A 481 74.41 44.02 -4.65
N SER A 482 75.40 43.28 -4.17
CA SER A 482 76.19 43.64 -2.99
C SER A 482 77.69 43.45 -3.21
N ASP A 483 78.52 44.15 -2.46
CA ASP A 483 79.98 44.04 -2.50
C ASP A 483 80.48 42.74 -1.82
N LEU A 484 81.81 42.55 -1.80
CA LEU A 484 82.43 41.37 -1.19
C LEU A 484 82.35 41.32 0.34
N LYS A 485 81.89 42.40 1.00
CA LYS A 485 81.59 42.44 2.45
C LYS A 485 80.10 42.23 2.74
N GLY A 486 79.25 42.13 1.72
CA GLY A 486 77.80 42.03 1.86
C GLY A 486 77.09 43.38 1.99
N ILE A 487 77.75 44.49 1.68
CA ILE A 487 77.15 45.83 1.64
C ILE A 487 76.39 46.01 0.33
N ILE A 488 75.13 46.45 0.39
CA ILE A 488 74.26 46.58 -0.78
C ILE A 488 74.68 47.79 -1.64
N ILE A 489 74.84 47.59 -2.95
CA ILE A 489 75.31 48.61 -3.92
C ILE A 489 74.34 48.92 -5.05
N GLU A 490 73.41 48.01 -5.39
CA GLU A 490 72.36 48.24 -6.39
C GLU A 490 71.15 47.34 -6.08
N ILE A 491 69.92 47.80 -6.33
CA ILE A 491 68.70 47.02 -6.13
C ILE A 491 67.62 47.32 -7.18
N SER A 492 66.79 46.33 -7.48
CA SER A 492 65.53 46.53 -8.20
C SER A 492 64.47 47.19 -7.30
N GLN A 493 63.51 47.91 -7.91
CA GLN A 493 62.36 48.50 -7.20
C GLN A 493 61.62 47.49 -6.31
N ARG A 494 61.53 46.23 -6.77
CA ARG A 494 60.90 45.12 -6.07
C ARG A 494 61.54 44.81 -4.70
N ALA A 495 62.83 45.08 -4.53
CA ALA A 495 63.53 44.93 -3.25
C ALA A 495 63.12 46.00 -2.22
N VAL A 496 62.86 47.23 -2.68
CA VAL A 496 62.35 48.33 -1.84
C VAL A 496 60.94 48.00 -1.34
N GLU A 497 60.07 47.54 -2.24
CA GLU A 497 58.71 47.11 -1.93
C GLU A 497 58.66 45.97 -0.91
N LEU A 498 59.45 44.91 -1.11
CA LEU A 498 59.43 43.72 -0.23
C LEU A 498 59.99 44.00 1.16
N SER A 499 60.96 44.91 1.29
CA SER A 499 61.56 45.31 2.57
C SER A 499 60.79 46.43 3.31
N GLY A 500 59.89 47.15 2.62
CA GLY A 500 59.06 48.20 3.21
C GLY A 500 59.79 49.53 3.47
N PHE A 501 60.91 49.77 2.79
CA PHE A 501 61.63 51.05 2.85
C PHE A 501 61.03 52.06 1.86
N LYS A 502 61.33 53.35 2.04
CA LYS A 502 60.66 54.43 1.28
C LYS A 502 61.31 54.73 -0.07
N SER A 503 62.59 54.42 -0.22
CA SER A 503 63.35 54.67 -1.45
C SER A 503 64.55 53.71 -1.54
N ILE A 504 65.35 53.83 -2.60
CA ILE A 504 66.53 52.97 -2.82
C ILE A 504 67.67 53.38 -1.87
N GLU A 505 67.86 54.67 -1.67
CA GLU A 505 68.89 55.29 -0.83
C GLU A 505 68.73 54.92 0.65
N ASP A 506 67.51 54.55 1.04
CA ASP A 506 67.11 54.03 2.35
C ASP A 506 67.69 52.62 2.63
N ILE A 507 68.25 51.94 1.61
CA ILE A 507 68.80 50.56 1.63
C ILE A 507 70.27 50.50 1.20
N ILE A 508 70.69 51.26 0.18
CA ILE A 508 72.08 51.26 -0.31
C ILE A 508 73.06 51.60 0.83
N GLY A 509 74.20 50.90 0.89
CA GLY A 509 75.23 51.07 1.91
C GLY A 509 74.97 50.32 3.23
N LYS A 510 73.82 49.66 3.40
CA LYS A 510 73.56 48.76 4.55
C LYS A 510 74.08 47.35 4.29
N SER A 511 74.23 46.55 5.36
CA SER A 511 74.60 45.15 5.26
C SER A 511 73.37 44.31 4.90
N ALA A 512 73.52 43.37 3.96
CA ALA A 512 72.46 42.43 3.61
C ALA A 512 71.99 41.55 4.79
N PHE A 513 72.82 41.39 5.83
CA PHE A 513 72.48 40.68 7.05
C PHE A 513 71.48 41.42 7.94
N ASP A 514 71.43 42.77 7.85
CA ASP A 514 70.52 43.62 8.65
C ASP A 514 69.03 43.34 8.32
N PHE A 515 68.78 42.73 7.16
CA PHE A 515 67.45 42.40 6.64
C PHE A 515 67.07 40.92 6.86
N ILE A 516 67.91 40.12 7.52
CA ILE A 516 67.65 38.70 7.83
C ILE A 516 67.24 38.57 9.30
N ALA A 517 66.32 37.66 9.63
CA ALA A 517 65.92 37.41 11.01
C ALA A 517 67.07 36.82 11.85
N PRO A 518 67.22 37.17 13.15
CA PRO A 518 68.34 36.70 13.98
C PRO A 518 68.50 35.18 14.07
N GLU A 519 67.39 34.43 14.00
CA GLU A 519 67.38 32.96 13.97
C GLU A 519 68.05 32.36 12.71
N ASP A 520 68.08 33.08 11.59
CA ASP A 520 68.73 32.67 10.34
C ASP A 520 70.17 33.22 10.22
N HIS A 521 70.66 34.08 11.13
CA HIS A 521 71.97 34.76 11.00
C HIS A 521 73.15 33.79 10.93
N GLU A 522 73.19 32.75 11.79
CA GLU A 522 74.29 31.78 11.81
C GLU A 522 74.36 30.98 10.50
N LYS A 523 73.20 30.62 9.96
CA LYS A 523 73.01 29.93 8.68
C LYS A 523 73.38 30.85 7.50
N ALA A 524 73.00 32.13 7.57
CA ALA A 524 73.38 33.14 6.59
C ALA A 524 74.90 33.35 6.54
N ALA A 525 75.57 33.49 7.68
CA ALA A 525 77.03 33.64 7.76
C ALA A 525 77.76 32.42 7.18
N LYS A 526 77.32 31.22 7.56
CA LYS A 526 77.85 29.95 7.00
C LYS A 526 77.63 29.86 5.49
N ASN A 527 76.50 30.31 4.96
CA ASN A 527 76.20 30.26 3.53
C ASN A 527 76.91 31.34 2.73
N PHE A 528 77.07 32.57 3.23
CA PHE A 528 77.87 33.62 2.59
C PHE A 528 79.32 33.17 2.37
N GLN A 529 79.92 32.49 3.36
CA GLN A 529 81.25 31.87 3.21
C GLN A 529 81.28 30.74 2.17
N LYS A 530 80.19 30.00 1.96
CA LYS A 530 80.08 29.02 0.86
C LYS A 530 80.00 29.73 -0.49
N THR A 531 79.16 30.77 -0.64
CA THR A 531 79.03 31.49 -1.91
C THR A 531 80.35 32.13 -2.33
N PHE A 532 81.12 32.68 -1.39
CA PHE A 532 82.44 33.25 -1.67
C PHE A 532 83.44 32.19 -2.18
N LYS A 533 83.39 30.95 -1.64
CA LYS A 533 84.28 29.85 -2.04
C LYS A 533 83.84 29.13 -3.32
N ASN A 534 82.53 28.86 -3.44
CA ASN A 534 81.95 28.01 -4.50
C ASN A 534 81.43 28.82 -5.69
N GLY A 535 81.22 30.13 -5.52
CA GLY A 535 80.73 31.06 -6.55
C GLY A 535 79.21 31.08 -6.75
N ILE A 536 78.46 30.06 -6.29
CA ILE A 536 77.01 29.97 -6.41
C ILE A 536 76.41 29.41 -5.10
N LEU A 537 75.21 29.88 -4.76
CA LEU A 537 74.34 29.40 -3.68
C LEU A 537 72.89 29.45 -4.17
N GLU A 538 72.15 28.34 -4.08
CA GLU A 538 70.81 28.19 -4.65
C GLU A 538 69.79 27.69 -3.62
N ASN A 539 68.53 28.06 -3.82
CA ASN A 539 67.34 27.59 -3.11
C ASN A 539 67.44 27.66 -1.58
N VAL A 540 68.00 28.74 -1.04
CA VAL A 540 68.13 28.93 0.41
C VAL A 540 66.99 29.77 0.95
N GLU A 541 66.11 29.16 1.75
CA GLU A 541 65.04 29.88 2.44
C GLU A 541 65.56 30.63 3.66
N TYR A 542 65.23 31.92 3.80
CA TYR A 542 65.39 32.71 5.04
C TYR A 542 64.11 33.48 5.37
N LYS A 543 63.91 33.81 6.65
CA LYS A 543 63.00 34.88 7.07
C LYS A 543 63.70 36.23 6.87
N PHE A 544 63.13 37.07 6.01
CA PHE A 544 63.59 38.45 5.80
C PHE A 544 62.71 39.43 6.57
N LEU A 545 63.35 40.38 7.27
CA LEU A 545 62.71 41.43 8.07
C LEU A 545 62.27 42.61 7.20
N LYS A 546 61.19 43.26 7.64
CA LYS A 546 60.64 44.48 7.03
C LYS A 546 60.79 45.69 7.96
N LYS A 547 60.73 46.90 7.40
CA LYS A 547 60.84 48.17 8.14
C LYS A 547 59.77 48.36 9.23
N ASP A 548 58.65 47.67 9.13
CA ASP A 548 57.54 47.67 10.11
C ASP A 548 57.70 46.62 11.23
N GLY A 549 58.78 45.83 11.23
CA GLY A 549 58.99 44.72 12.17
C GLY A 549 58.32 43.40 11.74
N GLY A 550 57.59 43.38 10.63
CA GLY A 550 57.09 42.16 10.01
C GLY A 550 58.18 41.35 9.31
N TYR A 551 57.82 40.17 8.78
CA TYR A 551 58.72 39.34 7.98
C TYR A 551 58.04 38.70 6.77
N TYR A 552 58.84 38.19 5.85
CA TYR A 552 58.43 37.30 4.76
C TYR A 552 59.44 36.15 4.59
N ILE A 553 59.04 35.06 3.93
CA ILE A 553 59.94 33.93 3.62
C ILE A 553 60.48 34.14 2.20
N GLY A 554 61.77 34.39 2.08
CA GLY A 554 62.45 34.55 0.80
C GLY A 554 63.24 33.31 0.40
N GLU A 555 63.01 32.81 -0.81
CA GLU A 555 63.86 31.85 -1.51
C GLU A 555 64.99 32.63 -2.17
N LEU A 556 66.20 32.51 -1.61
CA LEU A 556 67.39 33.24 -2.02
C LEU A 556 68.28 32.38 -2.92
N ASN A 557 68.64 32.95 -4.07
CA ASN A 557 69.69 32.45 -4.95
C ASN A 557 70.74 33.56 -5.10
N THR A 558 71.99 33.28 -4.75
CA THR A 558 73.11 34.24 -4.87
C THR A 558 74.21 33.67 -5.76
N SER A 559 74.55 34.40 -6.82
CA SER A 559 75.72 34.14 -7.65
C SER A 559 76.79 35.20 -7.43
N LEU A 560 78.04 34.76 -7.32
CA LEU A 560 79.20 35.65 -7.34
C LEU A 560 79.42 36.13 -8.78
N ILE A 561 79.08 37.39 -9.04
CA ILE A 561 79.54 38.09 -10.25
C ILE A 561 81.06 38.20 -10.16
N LYS A 562 81.70 37.59 -11.16
CA LYS A 562 83.12 37.75 -11.42
C LYS A 562 83.30 38.83 -12.47
N ASP A 563 84.39 39.58 -12.38
CA ASP A 563 84.77 40.51 -13.44
C ASP A 563 85.29 39.78 -14.70
N ILE A 564 85.63 40.54 -15.73
CA ILE A 564 86.24 40.02 -16.97
C ILE A 564 87.58 39.31 -16.74
N TYR A 565 88.23 39.52 -15.58
CA TYR A 565 89.46 38.86 -15.15
C TYR A 565 89.20 37.65 -14.22
N ARG A 566 87.93 37.21 -14.11
CA ARG A 566 87.44 36.13 -13.26
C ARG A 566 87.63 36.34 -11.75
N LYS A 567 87.98 37.54 -11.30
CA LYS A 567 88.09 37.87 -9.86
C LYS A 567 86.69 38.09 -9.25
N PRO A 568 86.47 37.74 -7.97
CA PRO A 568 85.27 38.15 -7.25
C PRO A 568 85.06 39.67 -7.35
N LYS A 569 83.90 40.13 -7.81
CA LYS A 569 83.57 41.57 -7.90
C LYS A 569 82.41 41.95 -6.97
N SER A 570 81.29 41.24 -7.10
CA SER A 570 80.06 41.48 -6.35
C SER A 570 79.23 40.21 -6.29
N PHE A 571 78.24 40.17 -5.41
CA PHE A 571 77.21 39.13 -5.41
C PHE A 571 75.94 39.71 -6.04
N ILE A 572 75.36 39.02 -7.03
CA ILE A 572 73.96 39.23 -7.41
C ILE A 572 73.11 38.20 -6.71
N THR A 573 72.07 38.68 -6.04
CA THR A 573 71.10 37.90 -5.29
C THR A 573 69.73 38.13 -5.89
N THR A 574 69.02 37.05 -6.21
CA THR A 574 67.58 37.08 -6.45
C THR A 574 66.88 36.52 -5.21
N ILE A 575 65.86 37.24 -4.72
CA ILE A 575 65.03 36.84 -3.58
C ILE A 575 63.59 36.78 -4.05
N ARG A 576 63.04 35.58 -4.14
CA ARG A 576 61.63 35.35 -4.42
C ARG A 576 60.87 35.29 -3.09
N ASP A 577 59.87 36.15 -2.91
CA ASP A 577 58.93 36.00 -1.79
C ASP A 577 58.07 34.75 -2.04
N ILE A 578 58.42 33.66 -1.36
CA ILE A 578 57.68 32.38 -1.43
C ILE A 578 56.62 32.28 -0.33
N THR A 579 56.31 33.35 0.41
CA THR A 579 55.30 33.32 1.48
C THR A 579 53.93 32.91 0.95
N GLU A 580 53.53 33.40 -0.24
CA GLU A 580 52.30 32.95 -0.90
C GLU A 580 52.41 31.51 -1.39
N ARG A 581 53.55 31.13 -2.01
CA ARG A 581 53.78 29.76 -2.49
C ARG A 581 53.71 28.74 -1.35
N LYS A 582 54.36 28.98 -0.21
CA LYS A 582 54.30 28.12 0.99
C LYS A 582 52.88 28.07 1.58
N LYS A 583 52.14 29.18 1.57
CA LYS A 583 50.70 29.19 1.93
C LYS A 583 49.85 28.37 0.95
N ILE A 584 50.18 28.36 -0.34
CA ILE A 584 49.49 27.56 -1.36
C ILE A 584 49.86 26.08 -1.23
N GLU A 585 51.13 25.72 -1.05
CA GLU A 585 51.60 24.35 -0.80
C GLU A 585 50.98 23.77 0.48
N GLN A 586 50.90 24.56 1.55
CA GLN A 586 50.22 24.17 2.80
C GLN A 586 48.70 24.01 2.58
N LYS A 587 48.02 24.98 1.95
CA LYS A 587 46.58 24.87 1.59
C LYS A 587 46.30 23.69 0.67
N LEU A 588 47.21 23.36 -0.24
CA LEU A 588 47.10 22.20 -1.14
C LEU A 588 47.19 20.90 -0.34
N LYS A 589 48.16 20.80 0.59
CA LYS A 589 48.34 19.65 1.50
C LYS A 589 47.16 19.48 2.47
N GLU A 590 46.57 20.58 2.94
CA GLU A 590 45.34 20.59 3.74
C GLU A 590 44.12 20.20 2.90
N SER A 591 44.01 20.70 1.67
CA SER A 591 42.97 20.34 0.70
C SER A 591 43.06 18.87 0.27
N GLU A 592 44.27 18.32 0.09
CA GLU A 592 44.52 16.91 -0.22
C GLU A 592 44.09 16.02 0.95
N LYS A 593 44.52 16.35 2.19
CA LYS A 593 44.06 15.66 3.40
C LYS A 593 42.52 15.69 3.52
N LYS A 594 41.91 16.85 3.31
CA LYS A 594 40.46 17.05 3.33
C LYS A 594 39.77 16.22 2.24
N TYR A 595 40.26 16.23 1.00
CA TYR A 595 39.73 15.43 -0.11
C TYR A 595 39.84 13.93 0.19
N ARG A 596 41.02 13.44 0.59
CA ARG A 596 41.24 12.02 0.90
C ARG A 596 40.38 11.57 2.08
N HIS A 597 40.18 12.40 3.11
CA HIS A 597 39.25 12.09 4.20
C HIS A 597 37.79 12.04 3.72
N LEU A 598 37.34 13.02 2.92
CA LEU A 598 35.98 13.05 2.35
C LEU A 598 35.70 11.85 1.43
N PHE A 599 36.69 11.45 0.64
CA PHE A 599 36.62 10.28 -0.23
C PHE A 599 36.53 8.98 0.59
N GLU A 600 37.50 8.74 1.48
CA GLU A 600 37.60 7.48 2.25
C GLU A 600 36.53 7.32 3.32
N THR A 601 35.92 8.40 3.83
CA THR A 601 34.84 8.35 4.85
C THR A 601 33.43 8.55 4.28
N SER A 602 33.27 8.65 2.96
CA SER A 602 31.94 8.75 2.34
C SER A 602 31.08 7.51 2.61
N PRO A 603 29.81 7.64 3.00
CA PRO A 603 28.89 6.50 3.20
C PRO A 603 28.44 5.86 1.88
N MET A 604 28.75 6.48 0.74
CA MET A 604 28.56 5.94 -0.60
C MET A 604 29.86 5.31 -1.11
N ALA A 605 29.76 4.21 -1.84
CA ALA A 605 30.92 3.61 -2.49
C ALA A 605 31.30 4.45 -3.72
N ILE A 606 32.51 5.00 -3.74
CA ILE A 606 33.02 5.83 -4.83
C ILE A 606 34.11 5.05 -5.56
N SER A 607 34.11 5.07 -6.89
CA SER A 607 35.15 4.47 -7.71
C SER A 607 35.46 5.35 -8.92
N LEU A 608 36.75 5.50 -9.24
CA LEU A 608 37.26 6.25 -10.37
C LEU A 608 37.75 5.27 -11.45
N ILE A 609 37.36 5.48 -12.70
CA ILE A 609 37.53 4.52 -13.80
C ILE A 609 38.05 5.24 -15.04
N ASN A 610 39.07 4.70 -15.68
CA ASN A 610 39.64 5.29 -16.91
C ASN A 610 38.84 4.93 -18.18
N PRO A 611 39.12 5.54 -19.35
CA PRO A 611 38.40 5.26 -20.60
C PRO A 611 38.44 3.79 -21.06
N ASN A 612 39.44 3.03 -20.64
CA ASN A 612 39.57 1.59 -20.91
C ASN A 612 38.71 0.71 -19.98
N GLY A 613 37.89 1.31 -19.11
CA GLY A 613 37.02 0.62 -18.16
C GLY A 613 37.76 -0.02 -16.99
N VAL A 614 39.00 0.40 -16.71
CA VAL A 614 39.82 -0.06 -15.57
C VAL A 614 39.60 0.86 -14.37
N ILE A 615 39.32 0.29 -13.20
CA ILE A 615 39.23 1.04 -11.94
C ILE A 615 40.64 1.48 -11.55
N VAL A 616 40.82 2.77 -11.29
CA VAL A 616 42.11 3.38 -10.91
C VAL A 616 42.18 3.77 -9.43
N ASP A 617 41.04 4.07 -8.79
CA ASP A 617 40.92 4.24 -7.34
C ASP A 617 39.48 3.92 -6.88
N CYS A 618 39.30 3.57 -5.61
CA CYS A 618 38.00 3.38 -4.97
C CYS A 618 38.09 3.61 -3.46
N ASN A 619 37.03 4.09 -2.81
CA ASN A 619 37.06 4.34 -1.36
C ASN A 619 36.83 3.09 -0.50
N SER A 620 37.12 3.17 0.80
CA SER A 620 36.88 2.09 1.78
C SER A 620 35.44 1.55 1.76
N ASN A 621 34.45 2.42 1.47
CA ASN A 621 33.05 2.03 1.41
C ASN A 621 32.72 1.19 0.16
N ALA A 622 33.51 1.26 -0.92
CA ALA A 622 33.45 0.33 -2.03
C ALA A 622 33.91 -1.08 -1.63
N GLU A 623 34.89 -1.20 -0.73
CA GLU A 623 35.23 -2.50 -0.14
C GLU A 623 34.06 -3.03 0.70
N ARG A 624 33.44 -2.16 1.51
CA ARG A 624 32.35 -2.52 2.42
C ARG A 624 31.06 -2.98 1.72
N ILE A 625 30.66 -2.30 0.64
CA ILE A 625 29.42 -2.64 -0.10
C ILE A 625 29.61 -3.88 -0.99
N PHE A 626 30.77 -4.05 -1.62
CA PHE A 626 30.96 -5.13 -2.60
C PHE A 626 31.74 -6.35 -2.06
N GLY A 627 32.42 -6.25 -0.92
CA GLY A 627 33.20 -7.36 -0.32
C GLY A 627 34.57 -7.62 -0.97
N TYR A 628 35.01 -6.79 -1.92
CA TYR A 628 36.35 -6.87 -2.53
C TYR A 628 37.32 -5.94 -1.82
N LYS A 629 38.60 -6.29 -1.78
CA LYS A 629 39.63 -5.34 -1.32
C LYS A 629 39.96 -4.32 -2.40
N LYS A 630 40.38 -3.12 -1.97
CA LYS A 630 40.84 -2.02 -2.84
C LYS A 630 41.97 -2.46 -3.78
N SER A 631 42.83 -3.38 -3.31
CA SER A 631 43.88 -4.05 -4.10
C SER A 631 43.39 -5.09 -5.12
N GLU A 632 42.15 -5.60 -5.00
CA GLU A 632 41.51 -6.47 -6.00
C GLU A 632 40.70 -5.66 -7.02
N LEU A 633 40.19 -4.49 -6.61
CA LEU A 633 39.43 -3.57 -7.46
C LEU A 633 40.33 -2.73 -8.36
N ILE A 634 41.39 -2.12 -7.83
CA ILE A 634 42.32 -1.29 -8.63
C ILE A 634 43.05 -2.15 -9.66
N GLY A 635 43.11 -1.68 -10.91
CA GLY A 635 43.66 -2.42 -12.05
C GLY A 635 42.68 -3.40 -12.70
N SER A 636 41.60 -3.78 -12.02
CA SER A 636 40.54 -4.63 -12.59
C SER A 636 39.66 -3.86 -13.58
N ARG A 637 39.26 -4.52 -14.67
CA ARG A 637 38.24 -3.99 -15.59
C ARG A 637 36.85 -4.15 -14.98
N LEU A 638 36.13 -3.06 -14.76
CA LEU A 638 34.81 -3.03 -14.11
C LEU A 638 33.87 -4.14 -14.62
N LEU A 639 33.68 -4.20 -15.94
CA LEU A 639 32.76 -5.12 -16.61
C LEU A 639 33.20 -6.61 -16.60
N LYS A 640 34.35 -6.93 -15.98
CA LYS A 640 34.81 -8.30 -15.74
C LYS A 640 34.70 -8.73 -14.27
N ILE A 641 34.39 -7.83 -13.35
CA ILE A 641 34.20 -8.15 -11.92
C ILE A 641 32.87 -8.89 -11.77
N SER A 642 32.83 -10.01 -11.04
CA SER A 642 31.60 -10.82 -10.86
C SER A 642 30.46 -10.10 -10.15
N ALA A 643 30.73 -8.93 -9.56
CA ALA A 643 29.75 -8.00 -9.01
C ALA A 643 28.74 -7.50 -10.06
N ILE A 644 29.05 -7.57 -11.36
CA ILE A 644 28.15 -7.10 -12.43
C ILE A 644 27.47 -8.29 -13.13
N PRO A 645 26.13 -8.45 -12.99
CA PRO A 645 25.39 -9.45 -13.75
C PRO A 645 25.50 -9.20 -15.25
N LYS A 646 25.66 -10.26 -16.06
CA LYS A 646 25.74 -10.15 -17.54
C LYS A 646 24.57 -9.36 -18.14
N LYS A 647 23.35 -9.50 -17.58
CA LYS A 647 22.14 -8.74 -17.96
C LYS A 647 22.28 -7.21 -17.84
N ASN A 648 23.15 -6.71 -16.97
CA ASN A 648 23.31 -5.28 -16.69
C ASN A 648 24.52 -4.65 -17.40
N ILE A 649 25.40 -5.46 -18.00
CA ILE A 649 26.54 -4.97 -18.81
C ILE A 649 26.07 -4.02 -19.94
N PRO A 650 24.99 -4.29 -20.70
CA PRO A 650 24.48 -3.37 -21.72
C PRO A 650 24.02 -2.02 -21.16
N LEU A 651 23.38 -2.00 -19.98
CA LEU A 651 22.94 -0.77 -19.32
C LEU A 651 24.14 0.09 -18.88
N ILE A 652 25.17 -0.54 -18.32
CA ILE A 652 26.39 0.16 -17.89
C ILE A 652 27.19 0.63 -19.12
N LEU A 653 27.23 -0.14 -20.22
CA LEU A 653 27.84 0.29 -21.49
C LEU A 653 27.08 1.47 -22.14
N LYS A 654 25.74 1.46 -22.13
CA LYS A 654 24.92 2.64 -22.50
C LYS A 654 25.38 3.84 -21.67
N LYS A 655 25.49 3.67 -20.36
CA LYS A 655 25.87 4.73 -19.41
C LYS A 655 27.25 5.32 -19.67
N PHE A 656 28.27 4.48 -19.90
CA PHE A 656 29.61 4.91 -20.32
C PHE A 656 29.54 5.74 -21.61
N LYS A 657 28.78 5.29 -22.61
CA LYS A 657 28.64 6.00 -23.90
C LYS A 657 27.97 7.36 -23.76
N TYR A 658 26.97 7.51 -22.87
CA TYR A 658 26.36 8.82 -22.60
C TYR A 658 27.33 9.76 -21.86
N LEU A 659 28.08 9.25 -20.88
CA LEU A 659 29.07 10.03 -20.14
C LEU A 659 30.18 10.56 -21.05
N PHE A 660 30.76 9.73 -21.92
CA PHE A 660 31.75 10.18 -22.91
C PHE A 660 31.19 11.10 -24.02
N GLN A 661 29.89 11.37 -24.04
CA GLN A 661 29.26 12.41 -24.86
C GLN A 661 29.01 13.72 -24.07
N ASP A 662 29.60 13.87 -22.87
CA ASP A 662 29.38 14.95 -21.89
C ASP A 662 27.89 15.16 -21.54
N LYS A 663 27.06 14.11 -21.71
CA LYS A 663 25.63 14.11 -21.34
C LYS A 663 25.45 13.78 -19.87
N ILE A 664 24.51 14.48 -19.22
CA ILE A 664 24.19 14.31 -17.80
C ILE A 664 23.65 12.89 -17.56
N SER A 665 24.50 12.00 -17.04
CA SER A 665 24.10 10.64 -16.73
C SER A 665 23.49 10.52 -15.33
N GLU A 666 22.21 10.88 -15.27
CA GLU A 666 21.22 9.82 -15.03
C GLU A 666 21.61 8.76 -13.96
N PRO A 667 21.29 8.91 -12.65
CA PRO A 667 21.42 7.85 -11.61
C PRO A 667 20.46 6.63 -11.72
N LEU A 668 21.03 5.46 -12.06
CA LEU A 668 20.29 4.25 -12.46
C LEU A 668 20.15 3.27 -11.28
N GLU A 669 18.95 2.77 -11.02
CA GLU A 669 18.73 1.69 -10.05
C GLU A 669 18.92 0.30 -10.70
N ILE A 670 19.92 -0.47 -10.25
CA ILE A 670 20.19 -1.84 -10.73
C ILE A 670 20.58 -2.80 -9.61
N GLN A 671 20.26 -4.08 -9.83
CA GLN A 671 20.72 -5.19 -9.02
C GLN A 671 22.19 -5.54 -9.36
N LEU A 672 23.10 -5.51 -8.40
CA LEU A 672 24.48 -5.99 -8.50
C LEU A 672 24.72 -7.16 -7.54
N TYR A 673 25.92 -7.72 -7.56
CA TYR A 673 26.33 -8.80 -6.64
C TYR A 673 27.51 -8.38 -5.75
N THR A 674 27.58 -8.94 -4.54
CA THR A 674 28.80 -8.92 -3.71
C THR A 674 29.83 -9.93 -4.24
N LYS A 675 31.05 -9.93 -3.66
CA LYS A 675 32.06 -10.98 -3.89
C LYS A 675 31.55 -12.39 -3.58
N GLU A 676 30.66 -12.49 -2.60
CA GLU A 676 30.01 -13.73 -2.15
C GLU A 676 28.75 -14.08 -2.96
N LYS A 677 28.44 -13.29 -4.01
CA LYS A 677 27.31 -13.41 -4.94
C LYS A 677 25.94 -13.08 -4.35
N GLU A 678 25.88 -12.44 -3.18
CA GLU A 678 24.63 -11.91 -2.64
C GLU A 678 24.10 -10.78 -3.52
N SER A 679 22.78 -10.70 -3.68
CA SER A 679 22.10 -9.72 -4.53
C SER A 679 21.84 -8.41 -3.77
N ILE A 680 22.56 -7.34 -4.12
CA ILE A 680 22.31 -5.99 -3.64
C ILE A 680 21.61 -5.13 -4.70
N TRP A 681 20.67 -4.28 -4.31
CA TRP A 681 20.16 -3.21 -5.18
C TRP A 681 20.96 -1.95 -4.95
N VAL A 682 21.44 -1.33 -6.03
CA VAL A 682 22.20 -0.08 -5.96
C VAL A 682 21.59 1.02 -6.80
N HIS A 683 21.66 2.24 -6.28
CA HIS A 683 21.45 3.48 -7.00
C HIS A 683 22.83 3.97 -7.48
N LEU A 684 23.09 3.81 -8.78
CA LEU A 684 24.38 4.05 -9.44
C LEU A 684 24.35 5.39 -10.17
N HIS A 685 24.99 6.43 -9.64
CA HIS A 685 25.28 7.65 -10.40
C HIS A 685 26.68 7.58 -11.04
N GLY A 686 26.84 8.21 -12.20
CA GLY A 686 28.15 8.37 -12.85
C GLY A 686 28.33 9.80 -13.35
N SER A 687 29.56 10.31 -13.30
CA SER A 687 29.96 11.64 -13.76
C SER A 687 31.33 11.59 -14.44
N LEU A 688 31.62 12.53 -15.34
CA LEU A 688 32.99 12.71 -15.83
C LEU A 688 33.79 13.59 -14.88
N VAL A 689 35.04 13.20 -14.62
CA VAL A 689 36.02 13.96 -13.85
C VAL A 689 37.29 14.06 -14.68
N LYS A 690 37.71 15.30 -14.99
CA LYS A 690 38.93 15.59 -15.76
C LYS A 690 40.07 15.88 -14.76
N LEU A 691 41.11 15.05 -14.76
CA LEU A 691 42.27 15.15 -13.85
C LEU A 691 43.55 15.16 -14.69
N ASN A 692 44.38 16.20 -14.53
CA ASN A 692 45.65 16.36 -15.26
C ASN A 692 45.56 16.29 -16.80
N GLY A 693 44.35 16.51 -17.36
CA GLY A 693 44.04 16.38 -18.79
C GLY A 693 43.35 15.06 -19.15
N ASP A 694 43.62 13.98 -18.40
CA ASP A 694 42.93 12.70 -18.56
C ASP A 694 41.46 12.79 -18.11
N THR A 695 40.59 12.08 -18.82
CA THR A 695 39.15 12.02 -18.53
C THR A 695 38.80 10.67 -17.90
N PHE A 696 38.29 10.71 -16.67
CA PHE A 696 37.84 9.55 -15.92
C PHE A 696 36.32 9.59 -15.74
N ILE A 697 35.70 8.41 -15.57
CA ILE A 697 34.36 8.31 -15.00
C ILE A 697 34.49 8.09 -13.49
N GLN A 698 33.87 8.97 -12.70
CA GLN A 698 33.56 8.67 -11.29
C GLN A 698 32.20 7.99 -11.23
N PHE A 699 32.12 6.81 -10.64
CA PHE A 699 30.87 6.22 -10.19
C PHE A 699 30.69 6.43 -8.69
N ILE A 700 29.47 6.75 -8.31
CA ILE A 700 29.00 6.82 -6.92
C ILE A 700 27.86 5.82 -6.80
N VAL A 701 28.02 4.88 -5.87
CA VAL A 701 27.11 3.76 -5.63
C VAL A 701 26.55 3.87 -4.23
N GLN A 702 25.22 3.92 -4.15
CA GLN A 702 24.47 3.84 -2.90
C GLN A 702 23.74 2.50 -2.86
N ASP A 703 23.90 1.75 -1.76
CA ASP A 703 23.05 0.60 -1.50
C ASP A 703 21.63 1.08 -1.15
N ILE A 704 20.63 0.50 -1.82
CA ILE A 704 19.20 0.77 -1.65
C ILE A 704 18.40 -0.53 -1.44
N THR A 705 19.07 -1.63 -1.06
CA THR A 705 18.46 -2.96 -0.89
C THR A 705 17.29 -2.92 0.11
N ASP A 706 17.50 -2.31 1.28
CA ASP A 706 16.45 -2.07 2.29
C ASP A 706 15.22 -1.35 1.72
N ARG A 707 15.45 -0.27 0.96
CA ARG A 707 14.38 0.51 0.31
C ARG A 707 13.62 -0.37 -0.69
N LYS A 708 14.32 -1.12 -1.54
CA LYS A 708 13.68 -1.98 -2.54
C LYS A 708 12.90 -3.14 -1.91
N VAL A 709 13.36 -3.69 -0.79
CA VAL A 709 12.60 -4.66 0.01
C VAL A 709 11.34 -4.01 0.61
N ALA A 710 11.42 -2.78 1.12
CA ALA A 710 10.25 -2.06 1.63
C ALA A 710 9.24 -1.69 0.52
N GLU A 711 9.70 -1.21 -0.64
CA GLU A 711 8.86 -0.97 -1.83
C GLU A 711 8.17 -2.27 -2.30
N GLN A 712 8.89 -3.39 -2.32
CA GLN A 712 8.33 -4.69 -2.71
C GLN A 712 7.30 -5.21 -1.70
N LYS A 713 7.53 -5.03 -0.39
CA LYS A 713 6.55 -5.36 0.66
C LYS A 713 5.26 -4.54 0.52
N LEU A 714 5.37 -3.24 0.26
CA LEU A 714 4.20 -2.39 0.02
C LEU A 714 3.42 -2.85 -1.22
N ILE A 715 4.10 -3.10 -2.33
CA ILE A 715 3.47 -3.60 -3.58
C ILE A 715 2.85 -5.00 -3.39
N LYS A 716 3.39 -5.85 -2.49
CA LYS A 716 2.78 -7.12 -2.09
C LYS A 716 1.48 -6.89 -1.33
N SER A 717 1.54 -6.12 -0.24
CA SER A 717 0.38 -5.76 0.60
C SER A 717 -0.75 -5.10 -0.20
N GLU A 718 -0.44 -4.11 -1.05
CA GLU A 718 -1.45 -3.39 -1.85
C GLU A 718 -2.17 -4.31 -2.85
N LYS A 719 -1.45 -5.26 -3.46
CA LYS A 719 -2.04 -6.25 -4.37
C LYS A 719 -2.93 -7.25 -3.64
N GLU A 720 -2.43 -7.81 -2.54
CA GLU A 720 -3.18 -8.78 -1.73
C GLU A 720 -4.44 -8.12 -1.16
N MET A 721 -4.36 -6.87 -0.68
CA MET A 721 -5.52 -6.07 -0.25
C MET A 721 -6.55 -5.82 -1.37
N SER A 722 -6.11 -5.53 -2.60
CA SER A 722 -7.05 -5.27 -3.72
C SER A 722 -7.88 -6.51 -4.05
N ILE A 723 -7.22 -7.67 -4.13
CA ILE A 723 -7.87 -8.96 -4.42
C ILE A 723 -8.96 -9.29 -3.39
N ILE A 724 -8.80 -8.96 -2.10
CA ILE A 724 -9.87 -9.24 -1.12
C ILE A 724 -10.99 -8.19 -1.20
N LEU A 725 -10.64 -6.91 -1.34
CA LEU A 725 -11.62 -5.81 -1.47
C LEU A 725 -12.58 -6.00 -2.66
N GLU A 726 -12.04 -6.39 -3.81
CA GLU A 726 -12.79 -6.59 -5.06
C GLU A 726 -13.81 -7.75 -5.00
N ASN A 727 -13.70 -8.64 -4.01
CA ASN A 727 -14.49 -9.88 -3.94
C ASN A 727 -15.39 -9.99 -2.71
N ILE A 728 -15.25 -9.10 -1.72
CA ILE A 728 -16.19 -9.00 -0.59
C ILE A 728 -17.57 -8.56 -1.12
N PRO A 729 -18.67 -9.29 -0.80
CA PRO A 729 -20.02 -9.00 -1.28
C PRO A 729 -20.73 -7.86 -0.52
N GLU A 730 -20.01 -7.14 0.34
CA GLU A 730 -20.48 -5.98 1.10
C GLU A 730 -19.93 -4.69 0.45
N LEU A 731 -20.68 -3.60 0.55
CA LEU A 731 -20.24 -2.27 0.13
C LEU A 731 -19.14 -1.82 1.10
N ILE A 732 -17.93 -1.55 0.58
CA ILE A 732 -16.80 -1.06 1.38
C ILE A 732 -16.31 0.26 0.83
N VAL A 733 -16.24 1.28 1.68
CA VAL A 733 -15.79 2.63 1.33
C VAL A 733 -14.89 3.17 2.43
N PHE A 734 -13.66 3.52 2.09
CA PHE A 734 -12.76 4.27 2.98
C PHE A 734 -12.88 5.77 2.65
N GLN A 735 -13.09 6.59 3.68
CA GLN A 735 -13.38 8.03 3.54
C GLN A 735 -12.47 8.85 4.47
N ASP A 736 -12.17 10.07 4.08
CA ASP A 736 -11.53 11.04 4.98
C ASP A 736 -12.52 11.61 6.00
N LEU A 737 -12.02 12.43 6.93
CA LEU A 737 -12.87 13.06 7.94
C LEU A 737 -13.91 14.02 7.34
N ASP A 738 -13.71 14.55 6.14
CA ASP A 738 -14.62 15.49 5.49
C ASP A 738 -15.53 14.81 4.45
N TYR A 739 -15.72 13.50 4.62
CA TYR A 739 -16.63 12.62 3.90
C TYR A 739 -16.25 12.37 2.43
N ASN A 740 -15.05 12.76 1.98
CA ASN A 740 -14.57 12.45 0.65
C ASN A 740 -14.15 10.97 0.58
N ILE A 741 -14.56 10.27 -0.47
CA ILE A 741 -14.21 8.87 -0.69
C ILE A 741 -12.74 8.78 -1.10
N ILE A 742 -11.92 8.12 -0.28
CA ILE A 742 -10.50 7.82 -0.58
C ILE A 742 -10.42 6.54 -1.44
N ARG A 743 -11.27 5.55 -1.16
CA ARG A 743 -11.35 4.29 -1.90
C ARG A 743 -12.73 3.68 -1.78
N ALA A 744 -13.24 3.10 -2.85
CA ALA A 744 -14.44 2.27 -2.88
C ALA A 744 -14.07 0.85 -3.35
N ASN A 745 -14.91 -0.16 -3.04
CA ASN A 745 -14.81 -1.49 -3.66
C ASN A 745 -15.82 -1.66 -4.81
N LYS A 746 -15.72 -2.80 -5.50
CA LYS A 746 -16.57 -3.17 -6.64
C LYS A 746 -18.08 -3.07 -6.32
N VAL A 747 -18.50 -3.59 -5.18
CA VAL A 747 -19.90 -3.55 -4.69
C VAL A 747 -20.37 -2.13 -4.34
N ALA A 748 -19.48 -1.28 -3.83
CA ALA A 748 -19.77 0.14 -3.64
C ALA A 748 -20.06 0.84 -4.98
N GLY A 749 -19.33 0.49 -6.04
CA GLY A 749 -19.61 0.95 -7.41
C GLY A 749 -20.97 0.46 -7.95
N ASP A 750 -21.26 -0.85 -7.81
CA ASP A 750 -22.53 -1.48 -8.20
C ASP A 750 -23.74 -0.71 -7.66
N SER A 751 -23.69 -0.40 -6.36
CA SER A 751 -24.80 0.18 -5.60
C SER A 751 -25.32 1.52 -6.13
N VAL A 752 -24.52 2.21 -6.95
CA VAL A 752 -24.81 3.49 -7.62
C VAL A 752 -24.47 3.46 -9.11
N SER A 753 -24.28 2.26 -9.68
CA SER A 753 -23.96 2.03 -11.10
C SER A 753 -22.84 2.92 -11.66
N THR A 754 -21.79 3.13 -10.86
CA THR A 754 -20.65 4.03 -11.16
C THR A 754 -19.34 3.27 -10.87
N PRO A 755 -18.30 3.35 -11.71
CA PRO A 755 -17.00 2.71 -11.41
C PRO A 755 -16.44 3.18 -10.05
N PRO A 756 -15.87 2.29 -9.21
CA PRO A 756 -15.29 2.65 -7.92
C PRO A 756 -14.24 3.77 -7.98
N GLU A 757 -13.55 3.88 -9.11
CA GLU A 757 -12.55 4.89 -9.44
C GLU A 757 -13.20 6.28 -9.59
N GLU A 758 -14.36 6.37 -10.24
CA GLU A 758 -15.16 7.60 -10.38
C GLU A 758 -15.88 8.02 -9.08
N LEU A 759 -15.86 7.17 -8.05
CA LEU A 759 -16.34 7.54 -6.72
C LEU A 759 -15.27 8.29 -5.91
N VAL A 760 -13.98 8.12 -6.21
CA VAL A 760 -12.87 8.73 -5.45
C VAL A 760 -12.95 10.27 -5.52
N GLY A 761 -12.72 10.93 -4.39
CA GLY A 761 -12.83 12.38 -4.21
C GLY A 761 -14.26 12.91 -4.06
N ARG A 762 -15.30 12.16 -4.44
CA ARG A 762 -16.70 12.57 -4.25
C ARG A 762 -17.11 12.38 -2.79
N LYS A 763 -18.04 13.20 -2.29
CA LYS A 763 -18.57 13.06 -0.92
C LYS A 763 -19.64 11.97 -0.83
N CYS A 764 -19.58 11.11 0.19
CA CYS A 764 -20.49 9.97 0.33
C CYS A 764 -21.98 10.35 0.36
N PHE A 765 -22.33 11.50 0.94
CA PHE A 765 -23.69 12.01 0.98
C PHE A 765 -24.19 12.60 -0.36
N ASN A 766 -23.29 12.98 -1.26
CA ASN A 766 -23.64 13.29 -2.65
C ASN A 766 -23.94 11.98 -3.39
N VAL A 767 -23.08 10.96 -3.22
CA VAL A 767 -23.15 9.67 -3.93
C VAL A 767 -24.38 8.84 -3.55
N TRP A 768 -24.51 8.43 -2.28
CA TRP A 768 -25.54 7.46 -1.87
C TRP A 768 -26.88 8.08 -1.43
N TYR A 769 -26.94 9.41 -1.32
CA TYR A 769 -28.10 10.13 -0.76
C TYR A 769 -28.51 11.40 -1.51
N ASN A 770 -27.80 11.81 -2.57
CA ASN A 770 -28.03 13.02 -3.37
C ASN A 770 -28.33 14.28 -2.54
N LYS A 771 -27.44 14.60 -1.58
CA LYS A 771 -27.51 15.77 -0.69
C LYS A 771 -26.25 16.63 -0.81
N ASN A 772 -26.36 17.87 -0.34
CA ASN A 772 -25.24 18.81 -0.24
C ASN A 772 -24.64 18.90 1.19
N LEU A 773 -25.15 18.10 2.14
CA LEU A 773 -24.77 18.11 3.56
C LEU A 773 -24.84 16.69 4.15
N SER A 774 -24.16 16.45 5.28
CA SER A 774 -24.16 15.14 5.96
C SER A 774 -25.57 14.72 6.40
N CYS A 775 -25.78 13.41 6.51
CA CYS A 775 -27.12 12.88 6.78
C CYS A 775 -27.51 13.00 8.26
N LYS A 776 -28.75 13.43 8.54
CA LYS A 776 -29.34 13.31 9.88
C LYS A 776 -29.22 11.85 10.37
N ASN A 777 -28.73 11.67 11.60
CA ASN A 777 -28.38 10.37 12.20
C ASN A 777 -27.45 9.53 11.30
N CYS A 778 -26.31 10.08 10.87
CA CYS A 778 -25.30 9.36 10.10
C CYS A 778 -24.36 8.55 11.04
N PRO A 779 -24.06 7.27 10.75
CA PRO A 779 -23.07 6.50 11.50
C PRO A 779 -21.67 7.15 11.46
N LEU A 780 -21.24 7.72 10.32
CA LEU A 780 -19.94 8.38 10.20
C LEU A 780 -19.86 9.62 11.09
N ASP A 781 -20.89 10.47 11.11
CA ASP A 781 -20.97 11.63 12.02
C ASP A 781 -20.93 11.21 13.51
N ASN A 782 -21.40 10.00 13.85
CA ASN A 782 -21.34 9.44 15.20
C ASN A 782 -19.94 8.89 15.52
N THR A 783 -19.34 8.11 14.61
CA THR A 783 -17.96 7.59 14.72
C THR A 783 -16.94 8.73 14.80
N LYS A 784 -17.08 9.79 13.98
CA LYS A 784 -16.23 11.00 14.02
C LYS A 784 -16.30 11.73 15.37
N LYS A 785 -17.44 11.69 16.07
CA LYS A 785 -17.63 12.31 17.40
C LYS A 785 -17.14 11.44 18.55
N THR A 786 -17.45 10.14 18.53
CA THR A 786 -17.14 9.19 19.62
C THR A 786 -15.72 8.66 19.56
N LYS A 787 -15.08 8.68 18.38
CA LYS A 787 -13.86 7.94 18.04
C LYS A 787 -13.98 6.42 18.26
N GLN A 788 -15.21 5.90 18.24
CA GLN A 788 -15.53 4.48 18.41
C GLN A 788 -16.36 3.99 17.22
N SER A 789 -16.29 2.70 16.93
CA SER A 789 -17.09 2.09 15.87
C SER A 789 -18.59 2.22 16.15
N THR A 790 -19.40 2.53 15.13
CA THR A 790 -20.86 2.63 15.28
C THR A 790 -21.61 1.88 14.19
N VAL A 791 -22.82 1.40 14.49
CA VAL A 791 -23.70 0.71 13.54
C VAL A 791 -25.03 1.43 13.44
N GLY A 792 -25.63 1.49 12.25
CA GLY A 792 -26.99 1.99 12.04
C GLY A 792 -27.58 1.61 10.69
N GLU A 793 -28.91 1.72 10.56
CA GLU A 793 -29.63 1.44 9.31
C GLU A 793 -29.92 2.72 8.51
N LYS A 794 -29.84 2.61 7.18
CA LYS A 794 -30.10 3.70 6.22
C LYS A 794 -30.87 3.20 5.02
N LYS A 795 -31.75 4.05 4.48
CA LYS A 795 -32.38 3.84 3.18
C LYS A 795 -31.60 4.63 2.11
N GLY A 796 -31.06 3.93 1.11
CA GLY A 796 -30.34 4.53 -0.02
C GLY A 796 -31.28 5.08 -1.10
N LEU A 797 -30.72 5.77 -2.09
CA LEU A 797 -31.48 6.39 -3.20
C LEU A 797 -32.42 5.41 -3.92
N SER A 798 -31.93 4.20 -4.23
CA SER A 798 -32.68 3.14 -4.94
C SER A 798 -33.83 2.52 -4.12
N GLY A 799 -33.95 2.91 -2.85
CA GLY A 799 -34.95 2.37 -1.91
C GLY A 799 -34.44 1.22 -1.03
N ASN A 800 -33.25 0.68 -1.31
CA ASN A 800 -32.60 -0.38 -0.55
C ASN A 800 -32.34 0.05 0.91
N ILE A 801 -32.38 -0.90 1.83
CA ILE A 801 -32.07 -0.73 3.25
C ILE A 801 -30.69 -1.32 3.51
N TYR A 802 -29.74 -0.46 3.87
CA TYR A 802 -28.38 -0.82 4.23
C TYR A 802 -28.20 -0.82 5.74
N LYS A 803 -27.63 -1.90 6.28
CA LYS A 803 -27.07 -1.98 7.64
C LYS A 803 -25.60 -1.59 7.54
N ILE A 804 -25.25 -0.44 8.12
CA ILE A 804 -23.95 0.21 7.96
C ILE A 804 -23.18 0.13 9.27
N GLY A 805 -21.98 -0.47 9.24
CA GLY A 805 -20.96 -0.35 10.28
C GLY A 805 -19.89 0.66 9.84
N THR A 806 -19.46 1.52 10.77
CA THR A 806 -18.40 2.52 10.54
C THR A 806 -17.30 2.39 11.57
N TYR A 807 -16.05 2.38 11.09
CA TYR A 807 -14.87 2.00 11.86
C TYR A 807 -13.79 3.08 11.72
N PRO A 808 -13.32 3.72 12.81
CA PRO A 808 -12.31 4.78 12.73
C PRO A 808 -10.92 4.20 12.40
N VAL A 809 -10.21 4.86 11.49
CA VAL A 809 -8.82 4.56 11.14
C VAL A 809 -7.91 5.60 11.78
N PHE A 810 -6.81 5.16 12.39
CA PHE A 810 -5.84 6.03 13.06
C PHE A 810 -4.47 6.01 12.37
N ASP A 811 -3.66 7.04 12.59
CA ASP A 811 -2.24 7.07 12.23
C ASP A 811 -1.36 6.45 13.33
N GLY A 812 -0.03 6.39 13.08
CA GLY A 812 0.96 5.95 14.07
C GLY A 812 1.08 6.86 15.32
N PHE A 813 0.36 7.98 15.36
CA PHE A 813 0.32 8.94 16.48
C PHE A 813 -1.05 8.96 17.19
N ASN A 814 -1.95 8.02 16.86
CA ASN A 814 -3.31 7.89 17.39
C ASN A 814 -4.27 9.05 17.03
N ASN A 815 -4.00 9.78 15.96
CA ASN A 815 -4.96 10.71 15.34
C ASN A 815 -5.87 9.95 14.37
N MET A 816 -7.16 10.26 14.34
CA MET A 816 -8.06 9.65 13.35
C MET A 816 -7.79 10.26 11.97
N THR A 817 -7.47 9.43 10.97
CA THR A 817 -7.17 9.85 9.59
C THR A 817 -8.35 9.67 8.64
N GLY A 818 -9.29 8.78 8.98
CA GLY A 818 -10.47 8.50 8.16
C GLY A 818 -11.40 7.48 8.82
N ILE A 819 -12.42 7.06 8.07
CA ILE A 819 -13.43 6.08 8.50
C ILE A 819 -13.60 5.05 7.39
N ILE A 820 -13.58 3.77 7.76
CA ILE A 820 -14.00 2.66 6.89
C ILE A 820 -15.50 2.45 7.14
N GLU A 821 -16.30 2.51 6.08
CA GLU A 821 -17.72 2.17 6.05
C GLU A 821 -17.86 0.78 5.41
N VAL A 822 -18.52 -0.13 6.12
CA VAL A 822 -18.91 -1.47 5.63
C VAL A 822 -20.43 -1.54 5.69
N ALA A 823 -21.10 -1.67 4.54
CA ALA A 823 -22.54 -1.74 4.46
C ALA A 823 -23.05 -3.03 3.81
N GLN A 824 -23.95 -3.69 4.52
CA GLN A 824 -24.67 -4.87 4.06
C GLN A 824 -26.07 -4.45 3.59
N ASP A 825 -26.45 -4.83 2.37
CA ASP A 825 -27.83 -4.71 1.92
C ASP A 825 -28.70 -5.77 2.64
N ILE A 826 -29.70 -5.32 3.39
CA ILE A 826 -30.64 -6.15 4.14
C ILE A 826 -32.07 -6.06 3.57
N THR A 827 -32.24 -5.53 2.35
CA THR A 827 -33.54 -5.27 1.74
C THR A 827 -34.37 -6.55 1.57
N GLU A 828 -33.77 -7.63 1.04
CA GLU A 828 -34.45 -8.92 0.91
C GLU A 828 -34.87 -9.49 2.27
N GLN A 829 -34.00 -9.39 3.27
CA GLN A 829 -34.27 -9.84 4.64
C GLN A 829 -35.43 -9.07 5.25
N ARG A 830 -35.43 -7.73 5.19
CA ARG A 830 -36.51 -6.89 5.71
C ARG A 830 -37.85 -7.19 5.02
N PHE A 831 -37.85 -7.42 3.71
CA PHE A 831 -39.07 -7.84 2.99
C PHE A 831 -39.51 -9.27 3.33
N ALA A 832 -38.61 -10.18 3.65
CA ALA A 832 -38.95 -11.53 4.12
C ALA A 832 -39.55 -11.50 5.54
N GLU A 833 -38.92 -10.78 6.47
CA GLU A 833 -39.42 -10.51 7.82
C GLU A 833 -40.85 -9.93 7.79
N GLN A 834 -41.06 -8.89 6.96
CA GLN A 834 -42.37 -8.25 6.82
C GLN A 834 -43.42 -9.20 6.20
N LYS A 835 -43.10 -9.91 5.11
CA LYS A 835 -44.03 -10.86 4.47
C LYS A 835 -44.40 -12.02 5.39
N LEU A 836 -43.46 -12.52 6.19
CA LEU A 836 -43.73 -13.56 7.19
C LEU A 836 -44.75 -13.04 8.20
N LYS A 837 -44.51 -11.85 8.78
CA LYS A 837 -45.43 -11.23 9.74
C LYS A 837 -46.83 -10.96 9.13
N GLU A 838 -46.91 -10.40 7.92
CA GLU A 838 -48.18 -10.18 7.23
C GLU A 838 -48.93 -11.50 6.96
N SER A 839 -48.19 -12.59 6.67
CA SER A 839 -48.77 -13.92 6.52
C SER A 839 -49.26 -14.51 7.85
N GLU A 840 -48.55 -14.31 8.96
CA GLU A 840 -48.97 -14.73 10.30
C GLU A 840 -50.21 -13.98 10.78
N GLU A 841 -50.25 -12.65 10.61
CA GLU A 841 -51.41 -11.83 10.95
C GLU A 841 -52.63 -12.21 10.11
N LYS A 842 -52.45 -12.43 8.80
CA LYS A 842 -53.50 -12.91 7.90
C LYS A 842 -53.99 -14.32 8.28
N PHE A 843 -53.09 -15.23 8.65
CA PHE A 843 -53.45 -16.56 9.15
C PHE A 843 -54.28 -16.48 10.43
N ARG A 844 -53.86 -15.67 11.42
CA ARG A 844 -54.61 -15.45 12.69
C ARG A 844 -55.99 -14.85 12.44
N LEU A 845 -56.15 -13.95 11.47
CA LEU A 845 -57.45 -13.36 11.11
C LEU A 845 -58.41 -14.38 10.46
N ILE A 846 -57.90 -15.22 9.55
CA ILE A 846 -58.71 -16.27 8.90
C ILE A 846 -59.11 -17.36 9.91
N THR A 847 -58.17 -17.82 10.73
CA THR A 847 -58.44 -18.89 11.71
C THR A 847 -59.32 -18.44 12.87
N SER A 848 -59.22 -17.19 13.33
CA SER A 848 -60.09 -16.67 14.41
C SER A 848 -61.51 -16.28 13.96
N SER A 849 -61.77 -16.19 12.66
CA SER A 849 -63.10 -15.97 12.09
C SER A 849 -63.80 -17.27 11.61
N ALA A 850 -63.08 -18.39 11.55
CA ALA A 850 -63.64 -19.70 11.23
C ALA A 850 -64.61 -20.19 12.32
N THR A 851 -65.74 -20.77 11.92
CA THR A 851 -66.76 -21.32 12.83
C THR A 851 -66.34 -22.62 13.52
N ASP A 852 -65.45 -23.39 12.89
CA ASP A 852 -64.95 -24.66 13.41
C ASP A 852 -63.74 -24.48 14.34
N ALA A 853 -63.55 -25.44 15.26
CA ALA A 853 -62.38 -25.48 16.12
C ALA A 853 -61.11 -25.82 15.32
N ILE A 854 -60.22 -24.83 15.15
CA ILE A 854 -58.92 -24.99 14.52
C ILE A 854 -57.86 -25.09 15.62
N ILE A 855 -57.23 -26.25 15.67
CA ILE A 855 -56.19 -26.62 16.64
C ILE A 855 -54.97 -27.05 15.82
N MET A 856 -53.77 -26.57 16.11
CA MET A 856 -52.54 -27.23 15.66
C MET A 856 -51.86 -27.91 16.84
N ILE A 857 -51.18 -29.02 16.55
CA ILE A 857 -50.29 -29.71 17.47
C ILE A 857 -48.88 -29.69 16.86
N SER A 858 -47.86 -29.62 17.70
CA SER A 858 -46.49 -29.94 17.31
C SER A 858 -46.30 -31.45 17.21
N GLU A 859 -45.15 -31.83 16.67
CA GLU A 859 -44.62 -33.18 16.58
C GLU A 859 -44.31 -33.86 17.93
N LEU A 860 -44.86 -33.37 19.05
CA LEU A 860 -44.70 -33.98 20.39
C LEU A 860 -46.06 -34.04 21.11
N GLY A 861 -47.14 -34.30 20.36
CA GLY A 861 -48.54 -34.33 20.83
C GLY A 861 -49.11 -33.00 21.36
N LYS A 862 -48.28 -31.96 21.51
CA LYS A 862 -48.61 -30.73 22.25
C LYS A 862 -49.29 -29.69 21.38
N ILE A 863 -50.34 -29.07 21.91
CA ILE A 863 -51.11 -28.01 21.23
C ILE A 863 -50.21 -26.79 20.99
N SER A 864 -49.99 -26.47 19.71
CA SER A 864 -49.15 -25.36 19.25
C SER A 864 -49.96 -24.16 18.76
N TYR A 865 -51.26 -24.35 18.49
CA TYR A 865 -52.18 -23.27 18.11
C TYR A 865 -53.63 -23.62 18.47
N TRP A 866 -54.43 -22.60 18.81
CA TRP A 866 -55.82 -22.75 19.26
C TRP A 866 -56.66 -21.53 18.87
N ASN A 867 -57.69 -21.69 18.05
CA ASN A 867 -58.54 -20.57 17.62
C ASN A 867 -59.71 -20.28 18.59
N LYS A 868 -60.33 -19.11 18.44
CA LYS A 868 -61.48 -18.67 19.27
C LYS A 868 -62.71 -19.58 19.20
N SER A 869 -62.82 -20.44 18.19
CA SER A 869 -63.89 -21.42 18.10
C SER A 869 -63.55 -22.70 18.86
N ALA A 870 -62.28 -23.10 18.94
CA ALA A 870 -61.81 -24.10 19.89
C ALA A 870 -62.00 -23.62 21.34
N GLU A 871 -61.73 -22.34 21.64
CA GLU A 871 -62.03 -21.75 22.96
C GLU A 871 -63.52 -21.91 23.34
N LYS A 872 -64.44 -21.68 22.40
CA LYS A 872 -65.89 -21.82 22.64
C LYS A 872 -66.38 -23.26 22.69
N ILE A 873 -65.77 -24.16 21.92
CA ILE A 873 -66.23 -25.56 21.79
C ILE A 873 -65.69 -26.45 22.92
N PHE A 874 -64.45 -26.20 23.38
CA PHE A 874 -63.81 -26.98 24.44
C PHE A 874 -63.65 -26.22 25.76
N ASN A 875 -64.06 -24.94 25.80
CA ASN A 875 -64.14 -24.10 27.00
C ASN A 875 -62.79 -23.86 27.75
N TYR A 876 -61.67 -23.93 27.03
CA TYR A 876 -60.31 -23.56 27.48
C TYR A 876 -59.76 -22.42 26.60
N SER A 877 -59.10 -21.43 27.19
CA SER A 877 -58.47 -20.34 26.41
C SER A 877 -57.15 -20.77 25.75
N GLU A 878 -56.74 -20.06 24.68
CA GLU A 878 -55.45 -20.28 23.98
C GLU A 878 -54.26 -20.33 24.95
N LYS A 879 -54.29 -19.51 26.01
CA LYS A 879 -53.22 -19.41 27.02
C LYS A 879 -53.19 -20.57 28.04
N GLU A 880 -54.32 -21.22 28.28
CA GLU A 880 -54.42 -22.33 29.23
C GLU A 880 -54.07 -23.68 28.58
N ILE A 881 -53.97 -23.72 27.25
CA ILE A 881 -54.01 -24.95 26.47
C ILE A 881 -52.79 -25.13 25.55
N ILE A 882 -52.16 -24.04 25.07
CA ILE A 882 -50.90 -24.13 24.32
C ILE A 882 -49.80 -24.75 25.20
N GLY A 883 -49.04 -25.69 24.62
CA GLY A 883 -47.99 -26.47 25.28
C GLY A 883 -48.48 -27.70 26.05
N LYS A 884 -49.80 -27.88 26.25
CA LYS A 884 -50.38 -29.12 26.80
C LYS A 884 -50.55 -30.19 25.73
N ASP A 885 -50.51 -31.44 26.18
CA ASP A 885 -50.80 -32.61 25.35
C ASP A 885 -52.27 -32.63 24.91
N MET A 886 -52.53 -32.85 23.62
CA MET A 886 -53.89 -32.85 23.08
C MET A 886 -54.73 -34.05 23.56
N HIS A 887 -54.12 -35.23 23.72
CA HIS A 887 -54.83 -36.44 24.18
C HIS A 887 -55.20 -36.36 25.66
N LEU A 888 -54.43 -35.65 26.49
CA LEU A 888 -54.73 -35.46 27.91
C LEU A 888 -55.72 -34.33 28.22
N THR A 889 -56.18 -33.56 27.22
CA THR A 889 -57.01 -32.35 27.48
C THR A 889 -58.28 -32.23 26.63
N ILE A 890 -58.59 -33.23 25.78
CA ILE A 890 -59.80 -33.25 24.91
C ILE A 890 -60.58 -34.59 25.02
N MET A 891 -60.08 -35.55 25.80
CA MET A 891 -60.84 -36.69 26.32
C MET A 891 -61.29 -36.43 27.75
#